data_AF-A0A811KU94-F1
#
_entry.id   AF-A0A811KU94-F1
#
_cell.length_a   1.000
_cell.length_b   1.000
_cell.length_c   1.000
_cell.angle_alpha   90.00
_cell.angle_beta   90.00
_cell.angle_gamma   90.00
#
_symmetry.space_group_name_H-M   'P 1'
#
loop_
_entity.id
_entity.type
_entity.pdbx_description
1 polymer ?
#
loop_
_entity_poly.entity_id
_entity_poly.type
_entity_poly.pdbx_seq_one_letter_code
_entity_poly.pdbx_strand_id
1 'polypeptide(L)'
;MSSYIASAQKPTVVNGAVVGNFRNSTERDLIIARINRIELLLITEEGLKPHREIPIFGRIVVIKSFRPTGKDKHLLLVVTSKYHVAILSFGAEGEVITKAAGSVADRVFRPAETGILVSIHKSGLIALRCYEGSLKIINWNDSGNLQAFNLRLLETQLTDFGFLDTKGSVLSLAYIYQNESGRHLKVCRLNTEEKELTAEWTQENIESEASLLIPVPHVGGVVVVGQESISYHKSSNNYKAVSPFLLHMSEICCYSHVDEDGGRILLGDIHGRLFLLHLHTMLMENGLNEVRDIKVQLLGEISIPECIVYLDRSIMFVGSRMGDSQLIRILDEPYESQPNTFLEVVDSFPNLGPIRDLVILDTDGQKQVVTCSGGFKEGSLRIIRSGIGIDETATVDMPKIRNLFTFKFNSEFDNYIAVCFADYVDLFKVEGEVLDNGDLPGFERNKETLFVGGLKDGSVIQIYENTLSLIGTDGNVTVKEEFDDLTLCDVNLHTGQVLVANRDTLVYYRIIDNVFKRICSQQFEYQIACLSLSSFDEEGESTVCMAGFWSGTEVSMFAIENNEFNHVTNCTLPGDFVLPRSSLLTKMDGVIYLMIALSDGILYYFTVDQNNGQVIDVKKATLGTRPPKLRKFYARGTVNVFVCSDRPAVIYSSNQKLIFSNVNIKLITQMCPLNAEFYQNSLVLTDGFRLFIGVIDDIQKLHIRSVPLGESVSRIAHQPETNSIAILTHRVERILPNGDRQIRNSAPKMCPNRTQQPSINGTDSNVTSEEFVDAVQVYSLCLLDVNTFEILHVVEMPNNEALVSVASVQLGNSTTPFYVVGTAIYVPSDTECKQGRILIYAVEDQRLKLVNDKEVKGAVLSMAALNNKLICSINSSVRLFEWTSENELRLECSSFNFITALFIKTKGDLVLVGDIMRSMSLLAYKSIDSQFEEITRDHSNEWTTAVEIVDSDTMIAAENAYNLYVVRKEAKIEGEDEKTKFRQAGFWYLGENVNVFRRGSLLTPNTDTGTNFTNPLLFGTADGSLGVIVQLTEDDFNFLLNLQRSLANNTTNCTRISYDTYRNFNNQKKVEKHSGFIDGDLIEGLTDMSRENIIELVKYMKEKYKRDTSPEEILRLVEDLSRLH
;
A
#
# COMPACT_ATOMS: atom_id res chain seq x y z
N MET A 1 18.62 -19.43 -15.12
CA MET A 1 18.30 -18.26 -14.29
C MET A 1 17.41 -18.75 -13.18
N SER A 2 17.70 -18.34 -11.97
CA SER A 2 17.14 -18.88 -10.73
C SER A 2 16.61 -17.70 -9.93
N SER A 3 15.45 -17.16 -10.32
CA SER A 3 14.92 -15.93 -9.74
C SER A 3 13.92 -16.22 -8.62
N TYR A 4 13.93 -15.40 -7.58
CA TYR A 4 12.88 -15.31 -6.57
C TYR A 4 12.15 -13.98 -6.75
N ILE A 5 10.82 -14.02 -6.74
CA ILE A 5 9.96 -12.85 -6.90
C ILE A 5 8.97 -12.76 -5.74
N ALA A 6 8.89 -11.61 -5.08
CA ALA A 6 8.00 -11.37 -3.95
C ALA A 6 7.44 -9.94 -3.95
N SER A 7 6.30 -9.75 -3.31
CA SER A 7 5.65 -8.45 -3.15
C SER A 7 6.14 -7.75 -1.87
N ALA A 8 6.91 -6.67 -2.00
CA ALA A 8 7.24 -5.80 -0.86
C ALA A 8 6.01 -5.05 -0.34
N GLN A 9 5.23 -4.52 -1.29
CA GLN A 9 3.92 -3.96 -1.05
C GLN A 9 2.93 -4.60 -2.02
N LYS A 10 1.89 -5.24 -1.48
CA LYS A 10 0.80 -5.83 -2.27
C LYS A 10 -0.03 -4.74 -2.98
N PRO A 11 -0.85 -5.09 -4.00
CA PRO A 11 -1.65 -4.10 -4.73
C PRO A 11 -2.50 -3.23 -3.80
N THR A 12 -2.43 -1.92 -3.95
CA THR A 12 -3.22 -0.96 -3.15
C THR A 12 -4.46 -0.47 -3.88
N VAL A 13 -4.51 -0.61 -5.21
CA VAL A 13 -5.66 -0.20 -6.01
C VAL A 13 -6.91 -1.00 -5.64
N VAL A 14 -8.03 -0.28 -5.45
CA VAL A 14 -9.36 -0.88 -5.33
C VAL A 14 -10.00 -0.94 -6.71
N ASN A 15 -10.22 -2.16 -7.22
CA ASN A 15 -10.87 -2.37 -8.52
C ASN A 15 -12.35 -2.73 -8.42
N GLY A 16 -12.86 -2.91 -7.20
CA GLY A 16 -14.28 -3.13 -6.96
C GLY A 16 -14.56 -3.26 -5.47
N ALA A 17 -15.76 -2.88 -5.05
CA ALA A 17 -16.24 -3.07 -3.70
C ALA A 17 -17.72 -3.47 -3.71
N VAL A 18 -18.13 -4.28 -2.73
CA VAL A 18 -19.54 -4.67 -2.55
C VAL A 18 -19.89 -4.72 -1.08
N VAL A 19 -21.10 -4.29 -0.74
CA VAL A 19 -21.67 -4.42 0.60
C VAL A 19 -22.73 -5.52 0.62
N GLY A 20 -22.88 -6.18 1.75
CA GLY A 20 -23.94 -7.16 1.97
C GLY A 20 -23.82 -7.85 3.32
N ASN A 21 -24.86 -8.59 3.69
CA ASN A 21 -24.84 -9.48 4.84
C ASN A 21 -24.16 -10.80 4.46
N PHE A 22 -22.84 -10.91 4.65
CA PHE A 22 -22.06 -12.08 4.21
C PHE A 22 -21.86 -13.09 5.33
N ARG A 23 -21.49 -12.65 6.54
CA ARG A 23 -21.23 -13.54 7.68
C ARG A 23 -22.52 -13.98 8.38
N ASN A 24 -23.46 -13.07 8.58
CA ASN A 24 -24.76 -13.32 9.22
C ASN A 24 -25.87 -12.59 8.44
N SER A 25 -27.12 -12.62 8.93
CA SER A 25 -28.28 -11.99 8.26
C SER A 25 -28.56 -10.57 8.74
N THR A 26 -27.88 -10.10 9.78
CA THR A 26 -28.20 -8.84 10.49
C THR A 26 -27.16 -7.75 10.25
N GLU A 27 -25.89 -8.10 10.35
CA GLU A 27 -24.76 -7.21 10.17
C GLU A 27 -24.37 -7.14 8.69
N ARG A 28 -24.00 -5.93 8.26
CA ARG A 28 -23.45 -5.69 6.92
C ARG A 28 -21.93 -5.75 6.99
N ASP A 29 -21.34 -6.43 6.04
CA ASP A 29 -19.89 -6.46 5.84
C ASP A 29 -19.57 -5.77 4.50
N LEU A 30 -18.39 -5.15 4.42
CA LEU A 30 -17.84 -4.58 3.20
C LEU A 30 -16.77 -5.52 2.65
N ILE A 31 -16.87 -5.86 1.37
CA ILE A 31 -15.87 -6.66 0.67
C ILE A 31 -15.20 -5.78 -0.38
N ILE A 32 -13.87 -5.68 -0.30
CA ILE A 32 -13.04 -4.92 -1.24
C ILE A 32 -12.24 -5.91 -2.09
N ALA A 33 -12.27 -5.74 -3.41
CA ALA A 33 -11.34 -6.42 -4.31
C ALA A 33 -10.11 -5.53 -4.56
N ARG A 34 -8.94 -6.11 -4.34
CA ARG A 34 -7.64 -5.54 -4.70
C ARG A 34 -6.91 -6.49 -5.62
N ILE A 35 -7.24 -6.43 -6.91
CA ILE A 35 -6.58 -7.13 -8.03
C ILE A 35 -6.47 -8.65 -7.85
N ASN A 36 -5.60 -9.16 -6.98
CA ASN A 36 -5.35 -10.57 -6.73
C ASN A 36 -5.85 -11.04 -5.35
N ARG A 37 -6.58 -10.20 -4.61
CA ARG A 37 -7.11 -10.56 -3.28
C ARG A 37 -8.44 -9.89 -2.98
N ILE A 38 -9.10 -10.41 -1.95
CA ILE A 38 -10.35 -9.89 -1.42
C ILE A 38 -10.17 -9.63 0.08
N GLU A 39 -10.55 -8.44 0.52
CA GLU A 39 -10.52 -8.01 1.93
C GLU A 39 -11.96 -7.93 2.45
N LEU A 40 -12.25 -8.67 3.52
CA LEU A 40 -13.49 -8.61 4.27
C LEU A 40 -13.31 -7.65 5.46
N LEU A 41 -14.11 -6.59 5.48
CA LEU A 41 -14.09 -5.54 6.49
C LEU A 41 -15.43 -5.51 7.23
N LEU A 42 -15.37 -5.31 8.56
CA LEU A 42 -16.54 -5.12 9.41
C LEU A 42 -16.89 -3.64 9.47
N ILE A 43 -18.18 -3.35 9.34
CA ILE A 43 -18.71 -1.99 9.46
C ILE A 43 -19.05 -1.76 10.93
N THR A 44 -18.30 -0.88 11.60
CA THR A 44 -18.46 -0.54 13.02
C THR A 44 -18.73 0.95 13.20
N GLU A 45 -19.12 1.38 14.40
CA GLU A 45 -19.37 2.81 14.68
C GLU A 45 -18.07 3.65 14.62
N GLU A 46 -16.93 3.02 14.90
CA GLU A 46 -15.59 3.63 14.82
C GLU A 46 -15.00 3.63 13.39
N GLY A 47 -15.69 3.03 12.41
CA GLY A 47 -15.24 2.94 11.03
C GLY A 47 -15.13 1.51 10.50
N LEU A 48 -14.18 1.27 9.60
CA LEU A 48 -13.98 -0.03 8.95
C LEU A 48 -12.89 -0.83 9.68
N LYS A 49 -13.26 -1.98 10.24
CA LYS A 49 -12.30 -2.89 10.90
C LYS A 49 -11.91 -4.03 9.96
N PRO A 50 -10.61 -4.26 9.67
CA PRO A 50 -10.19 -5.41 8.88
C PRO A 50 -10.49 -6.72 9.62
N HIS A 51 -11.14 -7.67 8.92
CA HIS A 51 -11.49 -8.98 9.46
C HIS A 51 -10.65 -10.10 8.85
N ARG A 52 -10.62 -10.18 7.51
CA ARG A 52 -9.90 -11.26 6.82
C ARG A 52 -9.46 -10.86 5.42
N GLU A 53 -8.23 -11.24 5.07
CA GLU A 53 -7.69 -11.13 3.71
C GLU A 53 -7.68 -12.52 3.05
N ILE A 54 -8.13 -12.61 1.80
CA ILE A 54 -8.24 -13.87 1.06
C ILE A 54 -7.52 -13.73 -0.29
N PRO A 55 -6.45 -14.51 -0.54
CA PRO A 55 -5.79 -14.50 -1.84
C PRO A 55 -6.65 -15.18 -2.91
N ILE A 56 -6.66 -14.59 -4.11
CA ILE A 56 -7.35 -15.08 -5.30
C ILE A 56 -6.31 -15.42 -6.37
N PHE A 57 -6.36 -16.66 -6.86
CA PHE A 57 -5.46 -17.13 -7.94
C PHE A 57 -5.90 -16.60 -9.31
N GLY A 58 -5.77 -15.29 -9.51
CA GLY A 58 -6.08 -14.60 -10.76
C GLY A 58 -6.36 -13.12 -10.53
N ARG A 59 -6.26 -12.32 -11.59
CA ARG A 59 -6.67 -10.91 -11.55
C ARG A 59 -8.19 -10.83 -11.57
N ILE A 60 -8.79 -10.35 -10.49
CA ILE A 60 -10.22 -10.06 -10.34
C ILE A 60 -10.57 -8.92 -11.29
N VAL A 61 -11.57 -9.14 -12.14
CA VAL A 61 -12.11 -8.13 -13.06
C VAL A 61 -13.46 -7.64 -12.58
N VAL A 62 -14.30 -8.56 -12.10
CA VAL A 62 -15.64 -8.21 -11.60
C VAL A 62 -15.91 -8.89 -10.27
N ILE A 63 -16.47 -8.12 -9.33
CA ILE A 63 -17.14 -8.65 -8.15
C ILE A 63 -18.57 -8.15 -8.09
N LYS A 64 -19.50 -9.02 -7.66
CA LYS A 64 -20.90 -8.66 -7.41
C LYS A 64 -21.41 -9.41 -6.19
N SER A 65 -22.14 -8.72 -5.32
CA SER A 65 -22.93 -9.35 -4.26
C SER A 65 -24.32 -9.65 -4.78
N PHE A 66 -24.88 -10.79 -4.37
CA PHE A 66 -26.26 -11.13 -4.69
C PHE A 66 -26.86 -12.05 -3.62
N ARG A 67 -28.18 -12.01 -3.48
CA ARG A 67 -28.93 -12.82 -2.52
C ARG A 67 -29.95 -13.67 -3.28
N PRO A 68 -29.69 -14.97 -3.50
CA PRO A 68 -30.64 -15.86 -4.14
C PRO A 68 -31.94 -15.96 -3.33
N THR A 69 -33.06 -16.14 -4.03
CA THR A 69 -34.36 -16.34 -3.39
C THR A 69 -34.31 -17.54 -2.41
N GLY A 70 -34.68 -17.31 -1.16
CA GLY A 70 -34.68 -18.35 -0.11
C GLY A 70 -33.35 -18.54 0.62
N LYS A 71 -32.33 -17.71 0.37
CA LYS A 71 -31.10 -17.66 1.19
C LYS A 71 -31.06 -16.37 2.04
N ASP A 72 -30.68 -16.52 3.30
CA ASP A 72 -30.62 -15.41 4.26
C ASP A 72 -29.33 -14.58 4.16
N LYS A 73 -28.27 -15.16 3.57
CA LYS A 73 -26.96 -14.53 3.41
C LYS A 73 -26.70 -14.17 1.95
N HIS A 74 -25.93 -13.11 1.74
CA HIS A 74 -25.40 -12.75 0.44
C HIS A 74 -24.27 -13.70 0.03
N LEU A 75 -24.19 -13.94 -1.27
CA LEU A 75 -23.10 -14.63 -1.92
C LEU A 75 -22.27 -13.64 -2.70
N LEU A 76 -21.00 -13.97 -2.90
CA LEU A 76 -20.06 -13.18 -3.67
C LEU A 76 -19.74 -13.89 -4.97
N LEU A 77 -19.99 -13.23 -6.10
CA LEU A 77 -19.51 -13.66 -7.40
C LEU A 77 -18.15 -13.00 -7.68
N VAL A 78 -17.17 -13.80 -8.07
CA VAL A 78 -15.84 -13.35 -8.47
C VAL A 78 -15.57 -13.83 -9.90
N VAL A 79 -15.19 -12.91 -10.79
CA VAL A 79 -14.77 -13.22 -12.16
C VAL A 79 -13.36 -12.72 -12.38
N THR A 80 -12.49 -13.59 -12.90
CA THR A 80 -11.08 -13.29 -13.17
C THR A 80 -10.83 -12.97 -14.64
N SER A 81 -9.69 -12.33 -14.94
CA SER A 81 -9.24 -11.97 -16.30
C SER A 81 -9.00 -13.19 -17.21
N LYS A 82 -8.67 -14.35 -16.62
CA LYS A 82 -8.57 -15.64 -17.32
C LYS A 82 -9.92 -16.37 -17.42
N TYR A 83 -11.04 -15.65 -17.25
CA TYR A 83 -12.42 -16.16 -17.36
C TYR A 83 -12.73 -17.32 -16.41
N HIS A 84 -12.14 -17.34 -15.22
CA HIS A 84 -12.62 -18.20 -14.13
C HIS A 84 -13.69 -17.48 -13.33
N VAL A 85 -14.75 -18.20 -13.01
CA VAL A 85 -15.89 -17.73 -12.21
C VAL A 85 -15.92 -18.54 -10.92
N ALA A 86 -16.10 -17.86 -9.79
CA ALA A 86 -16.29 -18.48 -8.49
C ALA A 86 -17.45 -17.82 -7.74
N ILE A 87 -18.27 -18.63 -7.06
CA ILE A 87 -19.34 -18.21 -6.17
C ILE A 87 -18.93 -18.60 -4.76
N LEU A 88 -18.76 -17.59 -3.92
CA LEU A 88 -18.25 -17.72 -2.57
C LEU A 88 -19.35 -17.40 -1.56
N SER A 89 -19.29 -18.08 -0.42
CA SER A 89 -20.09 -17.81 0.77
C SER A 89 -19.17 -17.73 1.98
N PHE A 90 -19.62 -17.06 3.05
CA PHE A 90 -18.82 -16.83 4.24
C PHE A 90 -19.44 -17.51 5.47
N GLY A 91 -18.59 -18.16 6.26
CA GLY A 91 -18.91 -18.65 7.60
C GLY A 91 -19.13 -17.50 8.58
N ALA A 92 -19.58 -17.80 9.80
CA ALA A 92 -19.77 -16.79 10.85
C ALA A 92 -18.46 -16.07 11.21
N GLU A 93 -17.35 -16.83 11.28
CA GLU A 93 -15.99 -16.31 11.51
C GLU A 93 -15.31 -15.75 10.24
N GLY A 94 -16.03 -15.63 9.12
CA GLY A 94 -15.48 -15.14 7.86
C GLY A 94 -14.69 -16.18 7.06
N GLU A 95 -14.80 -17.47 7.37
CA GLU A 95 -14.22 -18.55 6.56
C GLU A 95 -14.86 -18.60 5.17
N VAL A 96 -14.04 -18.71 4.13
CA VAL A 96 -14.52 -18.74 2.75
C VAL A 96 -14.91 -20.15 2.34
N ILE A 97 -16.14 -20.31 1.88
CA ILE A 97 -16.70 -21.56 1.39
C ILE A 97 -17.06 -21.39 -0.09
N THR A 98 -16.36 -22.12 -0.96
CA THR A 98 -16.63 -22.14 -2.41
C THR A 98 -17.87 -22.96 -2.72
N LYS A 99 -18.94 -22.29 -3.16
CA LYS A 99 -20.21 -22.92 -3.56
C LYS A 99 -20.14 -23.51 -4.96
N ALA A 100 -19.59 -22.77 -5.92
CA ALA A 100 -19.35 -23.24 -7.28
C ALA A 100 -18.15 -22.51 -7.87
N ALA A 101 -17.35 -23.19 -8.69
CA ALA A 101 -16.24 -22.56 -9.39
C ALA A 101 -15.90 -23.32 -10.69
N GLY A 102 -15.42 -22.59 -11.70
CA GLY A 102 -15.05 -23.19 -12.99
C GLY A 102 -14.57 -22.17 -14.01
N SER A 103 -13.95 -22.65 -15.09
CA SER A 103 -13.59 -21.81 -16.24
C SER A 103 -14.76 -21.71 -17.20
N VAL A 104 -15.02 -20.50 -17.68
CA VAL A 104 -16.04 -20.21 -18.70
C VAL A 104 -15.42 -19.67 -19.99
N ALA A 105 -14.11 -19.80 -20.17
CA ALA A 105 -13.39 -19.38 -21.37
C ALA A 105 -13.83 -20.17 -22.60
N ASP A 106 -14.13 -19.45 -23.69
CA ASP A 106 -14.32 -20.01 -25.03
C ASP A 106 -13.08 -19.73 -25.88
N ARG A 107 -12.64 -20.72 -26.69
CA ARG A 107 -11.40 -20.60 -27.48
C ARG A 107 -11.58 -19.90 -28.82
N VAL A 108 -12.82 -19.76 -29.30
CA VAL A 108 -13.11 -19.37 -30.70
C VAL A 108 -13.45 -17.89 -30.82
N PHE A 109 -14.07 -17.30 -29.81
CA PHE A 109 -14.63 -15.95 -29.91
C PHE A 109 -13.59 -14.87 -29.60
N ARG A 110 -13.77 -13.70 -30.23
CA ARG A 110 -12.96 -12.51 -29.97
C ARG A 110 -13.35 -11.90 -28.61
N PRO A 111 -12.39 -11.65 -27.70
CA PRO A 111 -12.64 -10.92 -26.47
C PRO A 111 -13.24 -9.55 -26.78
N ALA A 112 -14.20 -9.14 -25.97
CA ALA A 112 -14.95 -7.94 -26.28
C ALA A 112 -14.25 -6.66 -25.78
N GLU A 113 -14.34 -5.58 -26.57
CA GLU A 113 -13.56 -4.36 -26.35
C GLU A 113 -13.95 -3.61 -25.07
N THR A 114 -15.24 -3.61 -24.69
CA THR A 114 -15.72 -3.00 -23.43
C THR A 114 -15.43 -3.86 -22.20
N GLY A 115 -14.70 -4.97 -22.34
CA GLY A 115 -14.32 -5.86 -21.23
C GLY A 115 -15.41 -6.85 -20.82
N ILE A 116 -15.24 -7.41 -19.60
CA ILE A 116 -16.15 -8.41 -19.05
C ILE A 116 -17.29 -7.70 -18.31
N LEU A 117 -18.52 -7.91 -18.77
CA LEU A 117 -19.73 -7.37 -18.15
C LEU A 117 -20.53 -8.49 -17.49
N VAL A 118 -21.10 -8.21 -16.31
CA VAL A 118 -21.82 -9.20 -15.51
C VAL A 118 -23.09 -8.60 -14.94
N SER A 119 -24.19 -9.32 -15.11
CA SER A 119 -25.46 -9.01 -14.46
C SER A 119 -26.03 -10.27 -13.79
N ILE A 120 -26.63 -10.10 -12.61
CA ILE A 120 -27.19 -11.20 -11.83
C ILE A 120 -28.67 -10.93 -11.59
N HIS A 121 -29.50 -11.89 -11.97
CA HIS A 121 -30.94 -11.84 -11.69
C HIS A 121 -31.23 -12.26 -10.25
N LYS A 122 -32.35 -11.81 -9.67
CA LYS A 122 -32.76 -12.16 -8.29
C LYS A 122 -32.90 -13.67 -8.03
N SER A 123 -33.14 -14.47 -9.08
CA SER A 123 -33.16 -15.94 -8.99
C SER A 123 -31.78 -16.58 -8.78
N GLY A 124 -30.69 -15.80 -8.90
CA GLY A 124 -29.31 -16.29 -8.89
C GLY A 124 -28.77 -16.70 -10.26
N LEU A 125 -29.53 -16.48 -11.35
CA LEU A 125 -29.07 -16.68 -12.72
C LEU A 125 -28.05 -15.58 -13.09
N ILE A 126 -26.91 -15.97 -13.65
CA ILE A 126 -25.83 -15.05 -13.99
C ILE A 126 -25.78 -14.91 -15.52
N ALA A 127 -25.78 -13.67 -16.01
CA ALA A 127 -25.49 -13.35 -17.40
C ALA A 127 -24.12 -12.69 -17.48
N LEU A 128 -23.27 -13.22 -18.35
CA LEU A 128 -21.87 -12.87 -18.49
C LEU A 128 -21.55 -12.60 -19.96
N ARG A 129 -21.03 -11.41 -20.25
CA ARG A 129 -20.54 -11.06 -21.58
C ARG A 129 -19.01 -10.97 -21.52
N CYS A 130 -18.36 -11.96 -22.14
CA CYS A 130 -16.90 -12.00 -22.29
C CYS A 130 -16.43 -11.72 -23.73
N TYR A 131 -17.27 -12.05 -24.71
CA TYR A 131 -16.90 -12.08 -26.12
C TYR A 131 -17.91 -11.32 -26.97
N GLU A 132 -17.48 -10.85 -28.14
CA GLU A 132 -18.36 -10.14 -29.07
C GLU A 132 -19.44 -11.07 -29.64
N GLY A 133 -20.69 -10.57 -29.70
CA GLY A 133 -21.82 -11.30 -30.27
C GLY A 133 -22.29 -12.53 -29.46
N SER A 134 -21.77 -12.75 -28.24
CA SER A 134 -22.19 -13.85 -27.38
C SER A 134 -22.46 -13.41 -25.94
N LEU A 135 -23.62 -13.82 -25.43
CA LEU A 135 -24.00 -13.68 -24.02
C LEU A 135 -24.04 -15.05 -23.36
N LYS A 136 -23.19 -15.27 -22.36
CA LYS A 136 -23.13 -16.54 -21.63
C LYS A 136 -24.07 -16.51 -20.44
N ILE A 137 -24.99 -17.46 -20.36
CA ILE A 137 -25.88 -17.64 -19.23
C ILE A 137 -25.36 -18.79 -18.38
N ILE A 138 -25.15 -18.51 -17.09
CA ILE A 138 -24.58 -19.44 -16.13
C ILE A 138 -25.64 -19.73 -15.07
N ASN A 139 -26.01 -21.00 -14.97
CA ASN A 139 -26.73 -21.57 -13.85
C ASN A 139 -25.75 -22.32 -12.95
N TRP A 140 -26.01 -22.34 -11.66
CA TRP A 140 -25.12 -22.93 -10.67
C TRP A 140 -25.92 -23.65 -9.60
N ASN A 141 -25.27 -24.61 -8.96
CA ASN A 141 -25.85 -25.36 -7.87
C ASN A 141 -24.88 -25.44 -6.68
N ASP A 142 -25.43 -25.77 -5.51
CA ASP A 142 -24.61 -25.96 -4.30
C ASP A 142 -23.70 -27.22 -4.39
N SER A 143 -23.83 -28.03 -5.45
CA SER A 143 -22.96 -29.20 -5.70
C SER A 143 -21.62 -28.83 -6.34
N GLY A 144 -21.34 -27.54 -6.57
CA GLY A 144 -20.05 -27.10 -7.13
C GLY A 144 -20.01 -26.92 -8.64
N ASN A 145 -21.07 -27.26 -9.37
CA ASN A 145 -21.05 -27.27 -10.83
C ASN A 145 -21.59 -25.95 -11.40
N LEU A 146 -20.85 -25.39 -12.36
CA LEU A 146 -21.30 -24.30 -13.21
C LEU A 146 -21.80 -24.87 -14.54
N GLN A 147 -23.09 -24.73 -14.81
CA GLN A 147 -23.70 -25.07 -16.10
C GLN A 147 -23.87 -23.80 -16.91
N ALA A 148 -23.20 -23.71 -18.05
CA ALA A 148 -23.26 -22.53 -18.90
C ALA A 148 -23.71 -22.87 -20.32
N PHE A 149 -24.44 -21.94 -20.95
CA PHE A 149 -24.71 -21.97 -22.38
C PHE A 149 -24.57 -20.58 -22.98
N ASN A 150 -24.22 -20.52 -24.27
CA ASN A 150 -24.01 -19.27 -24.99
C ASN A 150 -25.26 -18.93 -25.81
N LEU A 151 -25.73 -17.70 -25.66
CA LEU A 151 -26.74 -17.07 -26.49
C LEU A 151 -26.05 -16.24 -27.56
N ARG A 152 -26.61 -16.26 -28.77
CA ARG A 152 -26.15 -15.39 -29.86
C ARG A 152 -26.85 -14.05 -29.75
N LEU A 153 -26.06 -12.97 -29.66
CA LEU A 153 -26.55 -11.61 -29.80
C LEU A 153 -26.40 -11.18 -31.27
N LEU A 154 -27.43 -10.52 -31.81
CA LEU A 154 -27.37 -9.92 -33.14
C LEU A 154 -26.50 -8.66 -33.11
N GLU A 155 -26.57 -7.92 -32.01
CA GLU A 155 -25.80 -6.71 -31.77
C GLU A 155 -24.42 -7.06 -31.20
N THR A 156 -23.34 -6.68 -31.89
CA THR A 156 -21.97 -7.04 -31.52
C THR A 156 -21.33 -6.05 -30.54
N GLN A 157 -21.60 -4.75 -30.72
CA GLN A 157 -21.05 -3.66 -29.90
C GLN A 157 -22.03 -3.30 -28.79
N LEU A 158 -21.85 -3.95 -27.64
CA LEU A 158 -22.64 -3.71 -26.43
C LEU A 158 -21.84 -2.87 -25.43
N THR A 159 -22.43 -1.77 -24.98
CA THR A 159 -21.81 -0.82 -24.04
C THR A 159 -22.00 -1.29 -22.60
N ASP A 160 -23.25 -1.49 -22.18
CA ASP A 160 -23.60 -1.99 -20.84
C ASP A 160 -24.92 -2.79 -20.89
N PHE A 161 -25.14 -3.67 -19.89
CA PHE A 161 -26.38 -4.43 -19.75
C PHE A 161 -26.73 -4.79 -18.31
N GLY A 162 -28.02 -4.95 -18.04
CA GLY A 162 -28.55 -5.26 -16.71
C GLY A 162 -29.83 -6.09 -16.76
N PHE A 163 -30.04 -6.91 -15.73
CA PHE A 163 -31.32 -7.57 -15.51
C PHE A 163 -32.29 -6.55 -14.91
N LEU A 164 -33.51 -6.51 -15.45
CA LEU A 164 -34.55 -5.64 -14.93
C LEU A 164 -35.30 -6.32 -13.79
N ASP A 165 -35.68 -5.52 -12.80
CA ASP A 165 -36.58 -5.97 -11.75
C ASP A 165 -38.03 -5.91 -12.24
N THR A 166 -38.53 -7.05 -12.71
CA THR A 166 -39.91 -7.18 -13.19
C THR A 166 -40.75 -7.98 -12.21
N LYS A 167 -42.06 -7.69 -12.15
CA LYS A 167 -42.97 -8.45 -11.29
C LYS A 167 -43.11 -9.89 -11.80
N GLY A 168 -42.78 -10.86 -10.95
CA GLY A 168 -42.87 -12.29 -11.25
C GLY A 168 -41.50 -12.94 -11.51
N SER A 169 -41.50 -14.13 -12.10
CA SER A 169 -40.27 -14.87 -12.46
C SER A 169 -39.82 -14.59 -13.90
N VAL A 170 -40.17 -13.43 -14.46
CA VAL A 170 -39.83 -13.06 -15.84
C VAL A 170 -38.39 -12.57 -15.89
N LEU A 171 -37.59 -13.17 -16.76
CA LEU A 171 -36.20 -12.80 -16.96
C LEU A 171 -36.12 -11.75 -18.08
N SER A 172 -36.21 -10.47 -17.72
CA SER A 172 -36.03 -9.36 -18.67
C SER A 172 -34.63 -8.75 -18.55
N LEU A 173 -33.98 -8.54 -19.68
CA LEU A 173 -32.62 -8.04 -19.83
C LEU A 173 -32.65 -6.76 -20.67
N ALA A 174 -32.07 -5.68 -20.15
CA ALA A 174 -31.89 -4.44 -20.90
C ALA A 174 -30.42 -4.27 -21.27
N TYR A 175 -30.14 -3.77 -22.48
CA TYR A 175 -28.77 -3.46 -22.91
C TYR A 175 -28.70 -2.25 -23.84
N ILE A 176 -27.57 -1.56 -23.77
CA ILE A 176 -27.19 -0.47 -24.67
C ILE A 176 -26.29 -1.06 -25.76
N TYR A 177 -26.62 -0.80 -27.03
CA TYR A 177 -25.77 -1.21 -28.14
C TYR A 177 -25.51 -0.05 -29.11
N GLN A 178 -24.39 -0.13 -29.80
CA GLN A 178 -23.98 0.84 -30.81
C GLN A 178 -24.09 0.24 -32.22
N ASN A 179 -24.58 1.04 -33.16
CA ASN A 179 -24.62 0.73 -34.59
C ASN A 179 -24.23 1.99 -35.40
N GLU A 180 -24.34 1.91 -36.74
CA GLU A 180 -24.03 3.04 -37.64
C GLU A 180 -24.93 4.27 -37.42
N SER A 181 -26.11 4.11 -36.81
CA SER A 181 -27.06 5.21 -36.55
C SER A 181 -26.97 5.81 -35.14
N GLY A 182 -26.09 5.29 -34.27
CA GLY A 182 -25.87 5.81 -32.92
C GLY A 182 -25.94 4.73 -31.83
N ARG A 183 -26.22 5.15 -30.58
CA ARG A 183 -26.50 4.25 -29.46
C ARG A 183 -28.01 4.06 -29.30
N HIS A 184 -28.42 2.84 -28.96
CA HIS A 184 -29.81 2.38 -28.86
C HIS A 184 -30.01 1.60 -27.55
N LEU A 185 -31.21 1.65 -26.99
CA LEU A 185 -31.61 0.87 -25.81
C LEU A 185 -32.60 -0.23 -26.21
N LYS A 186 -32.32 -1.47 -25.84
CA LYS A 186 -33.19 -2.61 -26.15
C LYS A 186 -33.47 -3.44 -24.90
N VAL A 187 -34.72 -3.84 -24.73
CA VAL A 187 -35.16 -4.73 -23.66
C VAL A 187 -35.66 -6.03 -24.27
N CYS A 188 -35.11 -7.14 -23.79
CA CYS A 188 -35.38 -8.49 -24.25
C CYS A 188 -35.80 -9.39 -23.11
N ARG A 189 -36.68 -10.35 -23.39
CA ARG A 189 -37.04 -11.46 -22.51
C ARG A 189 -36.17 -12.66 -22.82
N LEU A 190 -35.57 -13.22 -21.77
CA LEU A 190 -34.76 -14.43 -21.82
C LEU A 190 -35.63 -15.67 -21.60
N ASN A 191 -35.68 -16.55 -22.61
CA ASN A 191 -36.25 -17.89 -22.47
C ASN A 191 -35.12 -18.91 -22.25
N THR A 192 -35.02 -19.45 -21.04
CA THR A 192 -33.99 -20.43 -20.68
C THR A 192 -34.22 -21.82 -21.26
N GLU A 193 -35.47 -22.17 -21.63
CA GLU A 193 -35.79 -23.48 -22.22
C GLU A 193 -35.41 -23.53 -23.70
N GLU A 194 -35.80 -22.50 -24.45
CA GLU A 194 -35.49 -22.35 -25.87
C GLU A 194 -34.07 -21.84 -26.11
N LYS A 195 -33.44 -21.26 -25.09
CA LYS A 195 -32.12 -20.59 -25.19
C LYS A 195 -32.13 -19.50 -26.25
N GLU A 196 -33.14 -18.63 -26.19
CA GLU A 196 -33.31 -17.50 -27.10
C GLU A 196 -33.65 -16.21 -26.34
N LEU A 197 -33.35 -15.08 -26.97
CA LEU A 197 -33.72 -13.73 -26.50
C LEU A 197 -34.80 -13.19 -27.44
N THR A 198 -35.94 -12.83 -26.87
CA THR A 198 -37.07 -12.24 -27.60
C THR A 198 -37.21 -10.77 -27.24
N ALA A 199 -37.29 -9.86 -28.21
CA ALA A 199 -37.38 -8.42 -27.94
C ALA A 199 -38.75 -8.04 -27.37
N GLU A 200 -38.78 -7.27 -26.28
CA GLU A 200 -40.01 -6.71 -25.69
C GLU A 200 -40.29 -5.31 -26.23
N TRP A 201 -39.30 -4.42 -26.17
CA TRP A 201 -39.37 -3.08 -26.74
C TRP A 201 -37.96 -2.51 -26.97
N THR A 202 -37.88 -1.52 -27.86
CA THR A 202 -36.64 -0.83 -28.21
C THR A 202 -36.89 0.67 -28.21
N GLN A 203 -35.91 1.43 -27.76
CA GLN A 203 -35.79 2.86 -27.95
C GLN A 203 -34.62 3.08 -28.92
N GLU A 204 -34.94 3.53 -30.13
CA GLU A 204 -33.94 3.68 -31.21
C GLU A 204 -32.90 4.73 -30.79
N ASN A 205 -33.27 5.99 -30.65
CA ASN A 205 -32.27 7.01 -30.34
C ASN A 205 -32.18 7.27 -28.84
N ILE A 206 -31.02 6.99 -28.26
CA ILE A 206 -30.55 7.52 -26.98
C ILE A 206 -29.32 8.41 -27.21
N GLU A 207 -28.82 9.05 -26.17
CA GLU A 207 -27.63 9.90 -26.26
C GLU A 207 -26.43 9.14 -26.85
N SER A 208 -25.68 9.80 -27.74
CA SER A 208 -24.54 9.20 -28.45
C SER A 208 -23.45 8.70 -27.51
N GLU A 209 -23.30 9.32 -26.34
CA GLU A 209 -22.31 8.97 -25.31
C GLU A 209 -22.90 8.26 -24.09
N ALA A 210 -24.10 7.65 -24.21
CA ALA A 210 -24.69 6.83 -23.16
C ALA A 210 -23.78 5.66 -22.72
N SER A 211 -23.22 5.72 -21.51
CA SER A 211 -22.16 4.81 -21.03
C SER A 211 -22.63 3.81 -19.98
N LEU A 212 -23.59 4.17 -19.12
CA LEU A 212 -24.04 3.31 -18.01
C LEU A 212 -25.54 2.99 -18.08
N LEU A 213 -25.87 1.76 -17.70
CA LEU A 213 -27.22 1.24 -17.56
C LEU A 213 -27.48 0.83 -16.10
N ILE A 214 -28.44 1.50 -15.47
CA ILE A 214 -28.79 1.28 -14.05
C ILE A 214 -30.22 0.74 -13.96
N PRO A 215 -30.42 -0.57 -13.71
CA PRO A 215 -31.75 -1.12 -13.44
C PRO A 215 -32.33 -0.52 -12.16
N VAL A 216 -33.59 -0.09 -12.17
CA VAL A 216 -34.25 0.49 -10.99
C VAL A 216 -34.99 -0.61 -10.22
N PRO A 217 -34.60 -0.94 -8.98
CA PRO A 217 -35.30 -1.90 -8.13
C PRO A 217 -36.76 -1.50 -7.87
N HIS A 218 -37.65 -2.47 -7.64
CA HIS A 218 -39.06 -2.36 -7.22
C HIS A 218 -40.01 -1.59 -8.16
N VAL A 219 -39.71 -0.32 -8.45
CA VAL A 219 -40.45 0.56 -9.38
C VAL A 219 -40.32 0.04 -10.83
N GLY A 220 -39.19 -0.62 -11.12
CA GLY A 220 -38.86 -1.16 -12.44
C GLY A 220 -38.42 -0.09 -13.43
N GLY A 221 -38.04 -0.53 -14.62
CA GLY A 221 -37.43 0.34 -15.63
C GLY A 221 -35.91 0.47 -15.45
N VAL A 222 -35.32 1.39 -16.21
CA VAL A 222 -33.88 1.53 -16.34
C VAL A 222 -33.50 3.01 -16.47
N VAL A 223 -32.44 3.41 -15.78
CA VAL A 223 -31.80 4.70 -15.97
C VAL A 223 -30.62 4.52 -16.92
N VAL A 224 -30.57 5.34 -17.95
CA VAL A 224 -29.47 5.46 -18.91
C VAL A 224 -28.74 6.77 -18.62
N VAL A 225 -27.45 6.67 -18.33
CA VAL A 225 -26.58 7.81 -18.05
C VAL A 225 -25.71 8.07 -19.27
N GLY A 226 -25.82 9.26 -19.84
CA GLY A 226 -24.89 9.79 -20.83
C GLY A 226 -24.00 10.89 -20.24
N GLN A 227 -23.23 11.53 -21.12
CA GLN A 227 -22.33 12.62 -20.78
C GLN A 227 -23.07 13.94 -20.63
N GLU A 228 -24.13 14.18 -21.40
CA GLU A 228 -24.91 15.42 -21.37
C GLU A 228 -26.24 15.27 -20.62
N SER A 229 -26.83 14.08 -20.64
CA SER A 229 -28.15 13.82 -20.10
C SER A 229 -28.26 12.51 -19.34
N ILE A 230 -29.15 12.49 -18.35
CA ILE A 230 -29.57 11.28 -17.65
C ILE A 230 -31.05 11.07 -17.96
N SER A 231 -31.40 9.84 -18.33
CA SER A 231 -32.76 9.49 -18.68
C SER A 231 -33.26 8.22 -18.00
N TYR A 232 -34.54 8.20 -17.61
CA TYR A 232 -35.23 7.02 -17.10
C TYR A 232 -36.24 6.51 -18.14
N HIS A 233 -36.24 5.20 -18.37
CA HIS A 233 -37.07 4.49 -19.35
C HIS A 233 -37.79 3.32 -18.68
N LYS A 234 -39.11 3.27 -18.76
CA LYS A 234 -39.92 2.11 -18.31
C LYS A 234 -40.56 1.35 -19.48
N SER A 235 -40.90 2.08 -20.53
CA SER A 235 -41.41 1.58 -21.81
C SER A 235 -41.11 2.63 -22.88
N SER A 236 -41.27 2.30 -24.17
CA SER A 236 -40.99 3.24 -25.27
C SER A 236 -41.74 4.58 -25.16
N ASN A 237 -42.84 4.66 -24.41
CA ASN A 237 -43.63 5.89 -24.23
C ASN A 237 -43.46 6.53 -22.84
N ASN A 238 -42.81 5.86 -21.87
CA ASN A 238 -42.62 6.38 -20.52
C ASN A 238 -41.14 6.70 -20.28
N TYR A 239 -40.81 7.95 -20.57
CA TYR A 239 -39.47 8.51 -20.55
C TYR A 239 -39.42 9.81 -19.73
N LYS A 240 -38.36 9.97 -18.93
CA LYS A 240 -38.01 11.21 -18.22
C LYS A 240 -36.53 11.50 -18.44
N ALA A 241 -36.15 12.75 -18.63
CA ALA A 241 -34.75 13.12 -18.78
C ALA A 241 -34.42 14.46 -18.14
N VAL A 242 -33.15 14.61 -17.77
CA VAL A 242 -32.56 15.81 -17.18
C VAL A 242 -31.18 16.01 -17.77
N SER A 243 -30.81 17.26 -18.03
CA SER A 243 -29.49 17.66 -18.56
C SER A 243 -28.89 18.81 -17.75
N PRO A 244 -28.38 18.54 -16.54
CA PRO A 244 -27.66 19.53 -15.74
C PRO A 244 -26.38 19.96 -16.45
N PHE A 245 -26.09 21.26 -16.51
CA PHE A 245 -24.88 21.81 -17.13
C PHE A 245 -23.57 21.19 -16.59
N LEU A 246 -23.56 20.81 -15.31
CA LEU A 246 -22.40 20.17 -14.68
C LEU A 246 -22.04 18.80 -15.28
N LEU A 247 -23.00 18.08 -15.89
CA LEU A 247 -22.74 16.77 -16.52
C LEU A 247 -21.93 16.90 -17.81
N HIS A 248 -22.18 17.95 -18.60
CA HIS A 248 -21.37 18.27 -19.79
C HIS A 248 -19.88 18.44 -19.44
N MET A 249 -19.56 18.64 -18.16
CA MET A 249 -18.19 18.81 -17.74
C MET A 249 -17.41 17.51 -17.47
N SER A 250 -18.08 16.38 -17.24
CA SER A 250 -17.42 15.13 -16.86
C SER A 250 -18.29 13.91 -17.13
N GLU A 251 -17.68 12.82 -17.59
CA GLU A 251 -18.33 11.52 -17.69
C GLU A 251 -18.53 10.88 -16.30
N ILE A 252 -19.71 10.29 -16.08
CA ILE A 252 -20.03 9.48 -14.90
C ILE A 252 -19.49 8.06 -15.12
N CYS A 253 -18.71 7.55 -14.17
CA CYS A 253 -18.04 6.25 -14.28
C CYS A 253 -18.64 5.15 -13.39
N CYS A 254 -19.30 5.50 -12.28
CA CYS A 254 -19.82 4.52 -11.34
C CYS A 254 -21.08 4.99 -10.60
N TYR A 255 -21.81 4.05 -10.03
CA TYR A 255 -23.05 4.33 -9.28
C TYR A 255 -23.22 3.43 -8.05
N SER A 256 -24.06 3.87 -7.11
CA SER A 256 -24.54 3.05 -5.99
C SER A 256 -25.99 3.38 -5.65
N HIS A 257 -26.81 2.37 -5.35
CA HIS A 257 -28.14 2.60 -4.79
C HIS A 257 -28.02 2.93 -3.30
N VAL A 258 -28.71 3.98 -2.87
CA VAL A 258 -28.80 4.36 -1.45
C VAL A 258 -29.95 3.64 -0.79
N ASP A 259 -31.10 3.63 -1.46
CA ASP A 259 -32.33 3.02 -0.98
C ASP A 259 -32.58 1.66 -1.65
N GLU A 260 -33.17 0.72 -0.91
CA GLU A 260 -33.54 -0.59 -1.46
C GLU A 260 -34.57 -0.49 -2.60
N ASP A 261 -35.42 0.56 -2.58
CA ASP A 261 -36.42 0.84 -3.62
C ASP A 261 -35.87 1.55 -4.86
N GLY A 262 -34.58 1.93 -4.84
CA GLY A 262 -33.92 2.63 -5.93
C GLY A 262 -34.29 4.11 -6.08
N GLY A 263 -34.98 4.72 -5.10
CA GLY A 263 -35.38 6.12 -5.16
C GLY A 263 -34.21 7.10 -5.24
N ARG A 264 -33.12 6.82 -4.51
CA ARG A 264 -31.88 7.61 -4.53
C ARG A 264 -30.70 6.80 -5.04
N ILE A 265 -29.94 7.40 -5.95
CA ILE A 265 -28.78 6.81 -6.60
C ILE A 265 -27.61 7.79 -6.53
N LEU A 266 -26.48 7.36 -6.00
CA LEU A 266 -25.23 8.13 -6.04
C LEU A 266 -24.52 7.88 -7.37
N LEU A 267 -23.95 8.93 -7.94
CA LEU A 267 -23.22 8.91 -9.21
C LEU A 267 -21.86 9.59 -9.03
N GLY A 268 -20.78 8.88 -9.37
CA GLY A 268 -19.41 9.40 -9.31
C GLY A 268 -18.86 9.67 -10.71
N ASP A 269 -18.17 10.79 -10.89
CA ASP A 269 -17.55 11.17 -12.17
C ASP A 269 -16.02 10.97 -12.21
N ILE A 270 -15.43 11.00 -13.41
CA ILE A 270 -13.98 10.81 -13.61
C ILE A 270 -13.10 11.95 -13.03
N HIS A 271 -13.68 13.07 -12.64
CA HIS A 271 -13.00 14.18 -11.96
C HIS A 271 -13.17 14.13 -10.42
N GLY A 272 -13.86 13.10 -9.92
CA GLY A 272 -14.15 12.89 -8.51
C GLY A 272 -15.17 13.88 -7.94
N ARG A 273 -16.24 14.18 -8.68
CA ARG A 273 -17.45 14.83 -8.15
C ARG A 273 -18.49 13.77 -7.84
N LEU A 274 -19.26 14.01 -6.80
CA LEU A 274 -20.33 13.12 -6.36
C LEU A 274 -21.69 13.80 -6.56
N PHE A 275 -22.57 13.13 -7.30
CA PHE A 275 -23.93 13.57 -7.54
C PHE A 275 -24.94 12.62 -6.89
N LEU A 276 -26.06 13.18 -6.46
CA LEU A 276 -27.25 12.45 -6.02
C LEU A 276 -28.34 12.57 -7.08
N LEU A 277 -28.71 11.43 -7.68
CA LEU A 277 -29.87 11.30 -8.54
C LEU A 277 -31.07 10.83 -7.71
N HIS A 278 -32.14 11.61 -7.73
CA HIS A 278 -33.38 11.31 -7.03
C HIS A 278 -34.52 11.06 -8.04
N LEU A 279 -35.09 9.87 -7.99
CA LEU A 279 -36.27 9.46 -8.73
C LEU A 279 -37.51 9.72 -7.87
N HIS A 280 -38.22 10.81 -8.14
CA HIS A 280 -39.42 11.16 -7.39
C HIS A 280 -40.56 10.22 -7.79
N THR A 281 -40.91 9.28 -6.92
CA THR A 281 -42.01 8.33 -7.16
C THR A 281 -43.35 8.88 -6.66
N MET A 282 -44.44 8.46 -7.32
CA MET A 282 -45.81 8.77 -6.91
C MET A 282 -46.66 7.49 -7.00
N LEU A 283 -47.49 7.26 -6.00
CA LEU A 283 -48.48 6.19 -6.00
C LEU A 283 -49.62 6.55 -6.96
N MET A 284 -49.77 5.76 -8.01
CA MET A 284 -50.87 5.89 -8.97
C MET A 284 -52.15 5.24 -8.42
N GLU A 285 -53.31 5.58 -8.98
CA GLU A 285 -54.62 5.03 -8.59
C GLU A 285 -54.71 3.50 -8.74
N ASN A 286 -53.85 2.90 -9.57
CA ASN A 286 -53.71 1.46 -9.77
C ASN A 286 -52.88 0.75 -8.68
N GLY A 287 -52.42 1.47 -7.64
CA GLY A 287 -51.61 0.95 -6.55
C GLY A 287 -50.13 0.70 -6.90
N LEU A 288 -49.66 1.16 -8.07
CA LEU A 288 -48.26 1.04 -8.49
C LEU A 288 -47.53 2.38 -8.29
N ASN A 289 -46.28 2.31 -7.82
CA ASN A 289 -45.38 3.46 -7.81
C ASN A 289 -44.86 3.70 -9.23
N GLU A 290 -44.92 4.95 -9.70
CA GLU A 290 -44.29 5.39 -10.94
C GLU A 290 -43.40 6.60 -10.72
N VAL A 291 -42.34 6.72 -11.51
CA VAL A 291 -41.42 7.87 -11.48
C VAL A 291 -42.08 9.06 -12.16
N ARG A 292 -42.31 10.14 -11.40
CA ARG A 292 -42.90 11.39 -11.89
C ARG A 292 -41.85 12.30 -12.51
N ASP A 293 -40.73 12.46 -11.80
CA ASP A 293 -39.65 13.42 -12.12
C ASP A 293 -38.30 12.87 -11.66
N ILE A 294 -37.23 13.35 -12.30
CA ILE A 294 -35.85 12.99 -11.96
C ILE A 294 -35.04 14.24 -11.68
N LYS A 295 -34.27 14.26 -10.59
CA LYS A 295 -33.45 15.41 -10.19
C LYS A 295 -32.04 15.00 -9.86
N VAL A 296 -31.08 15.83 -10.25
CA VAL A 296 -29.65 15.61 -9.99
C VAL A 296 -29.13 16.77 -9.16
N GLN A 297 -28.46 16.46 -8.05
CA GLN A 297 -27.84 17.44 -7.15
C GLN A 297 -26.35 17.11 -6.96
N LEU A 298 -25.47 18.12 -7.00
CA LEU A 298 -24.06 17.95 -6.64
C LEU A 298 -23.92 17.95 -5.12
N LEU A 299 -23.24 16.95 -4.55
CA LEU A 299 -22.96 16.85 -3.12
C LEU A 299 -21.58 17.42 -2.75
N GLY A 300 -20.58 17.26 -3.61
CA GLY A 300 -19.22 17.74 -3.34
C GLY A 300 -18.16 17.01 -4.18
N GLU A 301 -16.90 17.14 -3.77
CA GLU A 301 -15.76 16.40 -4.34
C GLU A 301 -15.34 15.24 -3.43
N ILE A 302 -14.95 14.13 -4.07
CA ILE A 302 -14.44 12.90 -3.47
C ILE A 302 -13.16 12.48 -4.20
N SER A 303 -12.41 11.49 -3.69
CA SER A 303 -11.37 10.83 -4.49
C SER A 303 -11.93 10.32 -5.82
N ILE A 304 -11.15 10.34 -6.90
CA ILE A 304 -11.60 9.83 -8.22
C ILE A 304 -12.10 8.37 -8.06
N PRO A 305 -13.40 8.11 -8.22
CA PRO A 305 -13.97 6.81 -7.90
C PRO A 305 -13.83 5.83 -9.06
N GLU A 306 -13.32 4.64 -8.75
CA GLU A 306 -13.49 3.43 -9.58
C GLU A 306 -14.81 2.74 -9.21
N CYS A 307 -15.15 2.74 -7.91
CA CYS A 307 -16.42 2.24 -7.41
C CYS A 307 -16.87 3.03 -6.18
N ILE A 308 -18.18 3.11 -5.99
CA ILE A 308 -18.80 3.71 -4.81
C ILE A 308 -19.81 2.74 -4.20
N VAL A 309 -19.80 2.63 -2.87
CA VAL A 309 -20.68 1.72 -2.15
C VAL A 309 -21.27 2.45 -0.94
N TYR A 310 -22.59 2.63 -0.95
CA TYR A 310 -23.30 3.11 0.22
C TYR A 310 -23.35 2.00 1.30
N LEU A 311 -22.94 2.31 2.53
CA LEU A 311 -22.85 1.33 3.61
C LEU A 311 -24.12 1.33 4.45
N ASP A 312 -24.28 2.35 5.29
CA ASP A 312 -25.46 2.65 6.11
C ASP A 312 -25.25 4.03 6.79
N ARG A 313 -26.30 4.59 7.40
CA ARG A 313 -26.26 5.81 8.24
C ARG A 313 -25.52 6.99 7.60
N SER A 314 -25.78 7.24 6.32
CA SER A 314 -25.14 8.29 5.52
C SER A 314 -23.63 8.12 5.32
N ILE A 315 -23.08 6.93 5.56
CA ILE A 315 -21.67 6.62 5.29
C ILE A 315 -21.54 5.85 3.98
N MET A 316 -20.57 6.22 3.17
CA MET A 316 -20.22 5.53 1.93
C MET A 316 -18.71 5.29 1.83
N PHE A 317 -18.36 4.20 1.17
CA PHE A 317 -16.99 3.88 0.81
C PHE A 317 -16.72 4.25 -0.64
N VAL A 318 -15.57 4.88 -0.88
CA VAL A 318 -15.06 5.26 -2.21
C VAL A 318 -13.81 4.45 -2.51
N GLY A 319 -13.95 3.51 -3.44
CA GLY A 319 -12.83 2.76 -4.01
C GLY A 319 -12.18 3.57 -5.12
N SER A 320 -10.92 3.98 -4.94
CA SER A 320 -10.17 4.72 -5.98
C SER A 320 -9.07 3.86 -6.60
N ARG A 321 -8.91 3.99 -7.92
CA ARG A 321 -7.77 3.45 -8.67
C ARG A 321 -6.63 4.46 -8.82
N MET A 322 -6.95 5.74 -8.90
CA MET A 322 -6.01 6.81 -9.22
C MET A 322 -5.52 7.60 -8.00
N GLY A 323 -6.12 7.41 -6.83
CA GLY A 323 -5.78 8.11 -5.60
C GLY A 323 -6.14 7.29 -4.36
N ASP A 324 -6.07 7.93 -3.20
CA ASP A 324 -6.39 7.28 -1.93
C ASP A 324 -7.89 6.94 -1.86
N SER A 325 -8.20 5.77 -1.32
CA SER A 325 -9.58 5.36 -1.08
C SER A 325 -10.12 6.09 0.15
N GLN A 326 -11.41 6.38 0.20
CA GLN A 326 -11.98 7.21 1.28
C GLN A 326 -13.22 6.59 1.89
N LEU A 327 -13.41 6.82 3.19
CA LEU A 327 -14.68 6.66 3.88
C LEU A 327 -15.30 8.04 4.08
N ILE A 328 -16.51 8.25 3.57
CA ILE A 328 -17.13 9.57 3.50
C ILE A 328 -18.48 9.53 4.19
N ARG A 329 -18.76 10.55 5.00
CA ARG A 329 -20.07 10.81 5.59
C ARG A 329 -20.78 11.90 4.80
N ILE A 330 -22.03 11.63 4.44
CA ILE A 330 -22.94 12.57 3.78
C ILE A 330 -23.73 13.31 4.87
N LEU A 331 -23.64 14.63 4.87
CA LEU A 331 -24.29 15.51 5.83
C LEU A 331 -25.62 16.03 5.29
N ASP A 332 -26.57 16.30 6.19
CA ASP A 332 -27.86 16.90 5.84
C ASP A 332 -27.73 18.41 5.56
N GLU A 333 -26.79 19.07 6.25
CA GLU A 333 -26.46 20.48 6.10
C GLU A 333 -25.01 20.64 5.59
N PRO A 334 -24.73 21.70 4.82
CA PRO A 334 -23.39 21.94 4.32
C PRO A 334 -22.39 22.22 5.45
N TYR A 335 -21.13 21.84 5.23
CA TYR A 335 -20.07 21.93 6.23
C TYR A 335 -19.80 23.39 6.66
N GLU A 336 -19.68 23.67 7.96
CA GLU A 336 -19.58 25.04 8.49
C GLU A 336 -18.40 25.84 7.92
N SER A 337 -17.26 25.20 7.66
CA SER A 337 -16.07 25.86 7.09
C SER A 337 -16.08 25.91 5.55
N GLN A 338 -16.94 25.13 4.88
CA GLN A 338 -17.05 25.06 3.43
C GLN A 338 -18.53 24.92 3.02
N PRO A 339 -19.25 26.03 2.77
CA PRO A 339 -20.70 26.01 2.52
C PRO A 339 -21.12 25.29 1.22
N ASN A 340 -20.16 24.85 0.40
CA ASN A 340 -20.39 24.22 -0.90
C ASN A 340 -20.26 22.68 -0.88
N THR A 341 -19.97 22.06 0.26
CA THR A 341 -19.83 20.60 0.37
C THR A 341 -20.78 20.02 1.42
N PHE A 342 -21.42 18.90 1.08
CA PHE A 342 -22.22 18.07 1.97
C PHE A 342 -21.45 16.82 2.42
N LEU A 343 -20.13 16.82 2.25
CA LEU A 343 -19.28 15.64 2.43
C LEU A 343 -18.21 15.89 3.48
N GLU A 344 -18.07 14.94 4.40
CA GLU A 344 -17.01 14.88 5.40
C GLU A 344 -16.18 13.61 5.18
N VAL A 345 -14.86 13.75 5.06
CA VAL A 345 -13.94 12.61 4.97
C VAL A 345 -13.69 12.08 6.37
N VAL A 346 -14.16 10.85 6.64
CA VAL A 346 -14.02 10.16 7.92
C VAL A 346 -12.66 9.46 8.01
N ASP A 347 -12.24 8.81 6.93
CA ASP A 347 -10.98 8.06 6.88
C ASP A 347 -10.44 7.99 5.44
N SER A 348 -9.13 7.80 5.29
CA SER A 348 -8.42 7.72 4.01
C SER A 348 -7.41 6.58 4.00
N PHE A 349 -7.51 5.72 2.97
CA PHE A 349 -6.70 4.53 2.80
C PHE A 349 -5.64 4.77 1.71
N PRO A 350 -4.34 4.71 2.04
CA PRO A 350 -3.27 4.97 1.09
C PRO A 350 -3.30 4.09 -0.16
N ASN A 351 -3.10 4.70 -1.32
CA ASN A 351 -2.98 4.04 -2.61
C ASN A 351 -1.72 4.53 -3.36
N LEU A 352 -0.80 3.60 -3.62
CA LEU A 352 0.40 3.87 -4.41
C LEU A 352 0.14 3.87 -5.92
N GLY A 353 -0.98 3.30 -6.36
CA GLY A 353 -1.29 3.09 -7.77
C GLY A 353 -1.88 4.32 -8.47
N PRO A 354 -1.62 4.49 -9.78
CA PRO A 354 -0.58 3.81 -10.56
C PRO A 354 0.83 4.33 -10.24
N ILE A 355 1.79 3.43 -10.00
CA ILE A 355 3.21 3.80 -9.92
C ILE A 355 3.72 3.98 -11.35
N ARG A 356 4.00 5.23 -11.76
CA ARG A 356 4.45 5.53 -13.13
C ARG A 356 5.96 5.49 -13.31
N ASP A 357 6.70 5.88 -12.29
CA ASP A 357 8.16 5.85 -12.23
C ASP A 357 8.59 5.83 -10.76
N LEU A 358 9.82 5.41 -10.49
CA LEU A 358 10.37 5.39 -9.13
C LEU A 358 11.88 5.61 -9.13
N VAL A 359 12.37 6.16 -8.02
CA VAL A 359 13.79 6.34 -7.72
C VAL A 359 14.10 5.86 -6.30
N ILE A 360 15.34 5.42 -6.10
CA ILE A 360 15.84 5.02 -4.79
C ILE A 360 16.72 6.16 -4.28
N LEU A 361 16.40 6.66 -3.09
CA LEU A 361 17.17 7.66 -2.36
C LEU A 361 17.92 6.97 -1.22
N ASP A 362 19.10 7.46 -0.90
CA ASP A 362 19.84 7.09 0.30
C ASP A 362 19.95 8.35 1.16
N THR A 363 19.15 8.41 2.21
CA THR A 363 19.13 9.54 3.15
C THR A 363 19.56 8.99 4.49
N ASP A 364 20.66 9.51 5.04
CA ASP A 364 21.15 9.14 6.37
C ASP A 364 21.47 7.63 6.56
N GLY A 365 21.80 6.91 5.47
CA GLY A 365 22.10 5.47 5.50
C GLY A 365 20.85 4.57 5.51
N GLN A 366 19.66 5.17 5.38
CA GLN A 366 18.40 4.47 5.15
C GLN A 366 17.97 4.68 3.70
N LYS A 367 17.79 3.57 2.98
CA LYS A 367 17.23 3.60 1.63
C LYS A 367 15.74 3.85 1.68
N GLN A 368 15.28 4.71 0.78
CA GLN A 368 13.87 5.06 0.63
C GLN A 368 13.50 4.98 -0.84
N VAL A 369 12.31 4.49 -1.14
CA VAL A 369 11.79 4.46 -2.51
C VAL A 369 10.81 5.61 -2.66
N VAL A 370 11.05 6.48 -3.63
CA VAL A 370 10.12 7.56 -4.00
C VAL A 370 9.45 7.21 -5.30
N THR A 371 8.12 7.14 -5.29
CA THR A 371 7.31 6.81 -6.46
C THR A 371 6.53 8.02 -6.97
N CYS A 372 6.40 8.13 -8.29
CA CYS A 372 5.40 8.97 -8.93
C CYS A 372 4.08 8.20 -8.96
N SER A 373 3.14 8.58 -8.10
CA SER A 373 1.90 7.86 -7.87
C SER A 373 0.68 8.70 -8.22
N GLY A 374 -0.41 8.01 -8.53
CA GLY A 374 -1.69 8.62 -8.77
C GLY A 374 -1.85 9.30 -10.13
N GLY A 375 -3.01 9.93 -10.32
CA GLY A 375 -3.36 10.60 -11.58
C GLY A 375 -4.31 11.77 -11.39
N PHE A 376 -4.25 12.72 -12.32
CA PHE A 376 -5.06 13.94 -12.33
C PHE A 376 -4.92 14.69 -11.00
N LYS A 377 -6.03 14.99 -10.31
CA LYS A 377 -6.02 15.68 -9.02
C LYS A 377 -5.36 14.87 -7.89
N GLU A 378 -5.28 13.55 -8.04
CA GLU A 378 -4.73 12.63 -7.02
C GLU A 378 -3.22 12.40 -7.18
N GLY A 379 -2.58 13.10 -8.12
CA GLY A 379 -1.14 12.97 -8.34
C GLY A 379 -0.34 13.36 -7.10
N SER A 380 0.54 12.46 -6.69
CA SER A 380 1.32 12.57 -5.46
C SER A 380 2.68 11.87 -5.60
N LEU A 381 3.64 12.28 -4.78
CA LEU A 381 4.85 11.49 -4.54
C LEU A 381 4.64 10.65 -3.28
N ARG A 382 4.98 9.36 -3.34
CA ARG A 382 4.92 8.48 -2.16
C ARG A 382 6.33 8.07 -1.79
N ILE A 383 6.69 8.27 -0.53
CA ILE A 383 7.99 8.00 0.05
C ILE A 383 7.82 6.76 0.92
N ILE A 384 8.41 5.65 0.47
CA ILE A 384 8.26 4.34 1.08
C ILE A 384 9.56 4.03 1.83
N ARG A 385 9.42 3.80 3.13
CA ARG A 385 10.52 3.46 4.05
C ARG A 385 10.21 2.13 4.73
N SER A 386 11.22 1.31 4.96
CA SER A 386 11.06 0.13 5.81
C SER A 386 11.09 0.53 7.28
N GLY A 387 10.10 0.09 8.05
CA GLY A 387 9.93 0.41 9.47
C GLY A 387 8.70 1.28 9.78
N ILE A 388 8.41 1.43 11.06
CA ILE A 388 7.29 2.21 11.62
C ILE A 388 7.66 3.68 11.69
N GLY A 389 6.77 4.55 11.21
CA GLY A 389 6.87 6.00 11.36
C GLY A 389 6.37 6.48 12.73
N ILE A 390 6.86 7.64 13.15
CA ILE A 390 6.31 8.39 14.28
C ILE A 390 6.00 9.77 13.74
N ASP A 391 4.73 10.17 13.86
CA ASP A 391 4.31 11.52 13.47
C ASP A 391 4.63 12.48 14.63
N GLU A 392 5.68 13.27 14.45
CA GLU A 392 6.18 14.20 15.46
C GLU A 392 5.23 15.42 15.53
N THR A 393 4.46 15.53 16.62
CA THR A 393 3.51 16.65 16.83
C THR A 393 4.16 17.83 17.54
N ALA A 394 5.11 17.59 18.44
CA ALA A 394 5.86 18.63 19.14
C ALA A 394 7.30 18.20 19.41
N THR A 395 8.25 19.13 19.27
CA THR A 395 9.68 18.88 19.52
C THR A 395 10.29 20.03 20.30
N VAL A 396 11.08 19.70 21.32
CA VAL A 396 11.79 20.63 22.19
C VAL A 396 13.24 20.17 22.38
N ASP A 397 14.20 21.04 22.12
CA ASP A 397 15.62 20.72 22.29
C ASP A 397 16.03 20.82 23.77
N MET A 398 16.30 19.67 24.39
CA MET A 398 16.70 19.54 25.80
C MET A 398 17.82 18.50 25.94
N PRO A 399 19.09 18.92 26.14
CA PRO A 399 20.21 18.00 26.20
C PRO A 399 20.33 17.28 27.54
N LYS A 400 20.85 16.05 27.50
CA LYS A 400 21.21 15.18 28.65
C LYS A 400 20.03 14.63 29.46
N ILE A 401 18.89 14.39 28.82
CA ILE A 401 17.76 13.70 29.45
C ILE A 401 18.16 12.26 29.82
N ARG A 402 17.93 11.86 31.07
CA ARG A 402 18.18 10.49 31.56
C ARG A 402 16.93 9.63 31.63
N ASN A 403 15.82 10.20 32.09
CA ASN A 403 14.56 9.49 32.28
C ASN A 403 13.35 10.38 31.95
N LEU A 404 12.25 9.75 31.55
CA LEU A 404 10.99 10.40 31.20
C LEU A 404 9.84 9.68 31.88
N PHE A 405 8.94 10.44 32.51
CA PHE A 405 7.73 9.91 33.12
C PHE A 405 6.54 10.83 32.87
N THR A 406 5.37 10.22 32.76
CA THR A 406 4.08 10.90 32.65
C THR A 406 3.22 10.48 33.83
N PHE A 407 2.43 11.41 34.36
CA PHE A 407 1.49 11.09 35.41
C PHE A 407 0.29 12.05 35.41
N LYS A 408 -0.79 11.56 35.99
CA LYS A 408 -1.99 12.34 36.28
C LYS A 408 -1.97 12.86 37.72
N PHE A 409 -2.35 14.12 37.89
CA PHE A 409 -2.58 14.74 39.19
C PHE A 409 -3.84 15.61 39.12
N ASN A 410 -4.87 15.28 39.91
CA ASN A 410 -6.17 15.96 39.92
C ASN A 410 -6.82 16.13 38.52
N SER A 411 -6.62 15.14 37.63
CA SER A 411 -7.10 15.13 36.24
C SER A 411 -7.52 13.71 35.82
N GLU A 412 -8.43 13.59 34.86
CA GLU A 412 -8.79 12.31 34.22
C GLU A 412 -7.71 11.84 33.23
N PHE A 413 -7.10 12.79 32.51
CA PHE A 413 -6.00 12.56 31.57
C PHE A 413 -4.63 12.87 32.19
N ASP A 414 -3.56 12.36 31.59
CA ASP A 414 -2.19 12.72 31.95
C ASP A 414 -1.97 14.21 31.72
N ASN A 415 -1.52 14.92 32.76
CA ASN A 415 -1.36 16.37 32.72
C ASN A 415 0.05 16.84 33.12
N TYR A 416 0.93 15.95 33.59
CA TYR A 416 2.32 16.27 33.89
C TYR A 416 3.31 15.35 33.17
N ILE A 417 4.41 15.93 32.70
CA ILE A 417 5.58 15.27 32.13
C ILE A 417 6.79 15.62 33.00
N ALA A 418 7.40 14.62 33.63
CA ALA A 418 8.64 14.76 34.39
C ALA A 418 9.84 14.39 33.54
N VAL A 419 10.72 15.37 33.30
CA VAL A 419 11.97 15.22 32.55
C VAL A 419 13.14 15.17 33.54
N CYS A 420 13.74 13.99 33.67
CA CYS A 420 14.76 13.73 34.69
C CYS A 420 16.18 13.90 34.11
N PHE A 421 16.99 14.72 34.75
CA PHE A 421 18.41 14.91 34.48
C PHE A 421 19.27 14.23 35.56
N ALA A 422 20.59 14.37 35.46
CA ALA A 422 21.52 13.77 36.41
C ALA A 422 21.39 14.35 37.83
N ASP A 423 21.14 15.67 37.95
CA ASP A 423 21.16 16.37 39.24
C ASP A 423 19.80 17.01 39.60
N TYR A 424 18.83 17.04 38.68
CA TYR A 424 17.54 17.69 38.88
C TYR A 424 16.44 17.12 37.97
N VAL A 425 15.19 17.52 38.21
CA VAL A 425 14.01 17.17 37.41
C VAL A 425 13.20 18.42 37.08
N ASP A 426 12.86 18.56 35.80
CA ASP A 426 11.90 19.56 35.34
C ASP A 426 10.52 18.93 35.19
N LEU A 427 9.49 19.66 35.63
CA LEU A 427 8.09 19.29 35.49
C LEU A 427 7.42 20.20 34.48
N PHE A 428 6.85 19.61 33.43
CA PHE A 428 6.03 20.29 32.45
C PHE A 428 4.57 19.91 32.66
N LYS A 429 3.68 20.90 32.68
CA LYS A 429 2.24 20.71 32.69
C LYS A 429 1.72 20.83 31.26
N VAL A 430 0.89 19.88 30.85
CA VAL A 430 0.27 19.85 29.52
C VAL A 430 -1.05 20.62 29.58
N GLU A 431 -1.12 21.78 28.92
CA GLU A 431 -2.34 22.59 28.78
C GLU A 431 -2.66 22.80 27.29
N GLY A 432 -3.58 21.99 26.77
CA GLY A 432 -3.87 21.96 25.34
C GLY A 432 -2.63 21.52 24.54
N GLU A 433 -2.22 22.35 23.58
CA GLU A 433 -1.02 22.15 22.76
C GLU A 433 0.29 22.62 23.42
N VAL A 434 0.22 23.34 24.54
CA VAL A 434 1.39 24.02 25.12
C VAL A 434 1.93 23.23 26.31
N LEU A 435 3.25 23.10 26.37
CA LEU A 435 3.98 22.61 27.54
C LEU A 435 4.41 23.82 28.38
N ASP A 436 3.74 24.03 29.53
CA ASP A 436 4.10 25.08 30.47
C ASP A 436 4.91 24.50 31.65
N ASN A 437 5.64 25.34 32.37
CA ASN A 437 6.37 24.91 33.57
C ASN A 437 5.37 24.58 34.69
N GLY A 438 5.21 23.30 34.99
CA GLY A 438 4.32 22.82 36.04
C GLY A 438 4.93 23.02 37.42
N ASP A 439 4.11 23.35 38.40
CA ASP A 439 4.46 23.27 39.82
C ASP A 439 3.57 22.30 40.58
N LEU A 440 4.21 21.46 41.39
CA LEU A 440 3.58 20.48 42.26
C LEU A 440 4.24 20.66 43.64
N PRO A 441 3.52 21.21 44.63
CA PRO A 441 4.06 21.30 45.98
C PRO A 441 4.44 19.90 46.47
N GLY A 442 5.48 19.80 47.30
CA GLY A 442 5.99 18.53 47.81
C GLY A 442 6.84 17.70 46.83
N PHE A 443 6.89 18.03 45.54
CA PHE A 443 7.75 17.38 44.56
C PHE A 443 9.20 17.89 44.66
N GLU A 444 10.16 16.99 44.82
CA GLU A 444 11.58 17.34 44.91
C GLU A 444 12.19 17.48 43.52
N ARG A 445 12.76 18.65 43.21
CA ARG A 445 13.30 18.94 41.87
C ARG A 445 14.82 18.92 41.81
N ASN A 446 15.52 19.13 42.91
CA ASN A 446 16.98 19.34 42.90
C ASN A 446 17.78 18.03 43.12
N LYS A 447 17.17 16.88 42.83
CA LYS A 447 17.72 15.55 43.08
C LYS A 447 17.47 14.61 41.90
N GLU A 448 18.35 13.63 41.70
CA GLU A 448 18.17 12.60 40.67
C GLU A 448 16.92 11.77 40.98
N THR A 449 16.00 11.67 40.02
CA THR A 449 14.76 10.89 40.18
C THR A 449 14.82 9.61 39.35
N LEU A 450 14.63 8.48 40.03
CA LEU A 450 14.62 7.14 39.43
C LEU A 450 13.26 6.79 38.82
N PHE A 451 12.17 7.18 39.49
CA PHE A 451 10.80 6.87 39.06
C PHE A 451 9.78 7.91 39.56
N VAL A 452 8.79 8.21 38.72
CA VAL A 452 7.61 9.01 39.06
C VAL A 452 6.37 8.34 38.47
N GLY A 453 5.27 8.34 39.21
CA GLY A 453 3.97 7.93 38.65
C GLY A 453 2.78 8.29 39.53
N GLY A 454 1.59 8.36 38.92
CA GLY A 454 0.33 8.63 39.61
C GLY A 454 -0.39 7.34 39.97
N LEU A 455 -0.83 7.21 41.22
CA LEU A 455 -1.63 6.08 41.72
C LEU A 455 -3.12 6.29 41.40
N LYS A 456 -3.90 5.20 41.50
CA LYS A 456 -5.35 5.21 41.23
C LYS A 456 -6.15 6.12 42.16
N ASP A 457 -5.66 6.32 43.38
CA ASP A 457 -6.26 7.21 44.40
C ASP A 457 -5.95 8.70 44.18
N GLY A 458 -5.17 9.04 43.14
CA GLY A 458 -4.77 10.40 42.81
C GLY A 458 -3.52 10.89 43.54
N SER A 459 -2.90 10.07 44.39
CA SER A 459 -1.59 10.36 44.99
C SER A 459 -0.45 10.11 43.98
N VAL A 460 0.69 10.75 44.18
CA VAL A 460 1.86 10.65 43.29
C VAL A 460 3.02 10.04 44.06
N ILE A 461 3.66 9.02 43.49
CA ILE A 461 4.90 8.46 44.03
C ILE A 461 6.09 9.06 43.30
N GLN A 462 7.08 9.52 44.07
CA GLN A 462 8.36 9.98 43.57
C GLN A 462 9.48 9.21 44.28
N ILE A 463 10.37 8.59 43.51
CA ILE A 463 11.56 7.90 44.00
C ILE A 463 12.77 8.68 43.54
N TYR A 464 13.48 9.33 44.46
CA TYR A 464 14.63 10.19 44.17
C TYR A 464 15.82 9.87 45.07
N GLU A 465 17.03 9.86 44.52
CA GLU A 465 18.27 9.40 45.17
C GLU A 465 18.04 8.11 45.97
N ASN A 466 17.96 8.22 47.30
CA ASN A 466 17.71 7.12 48.22
C ASN A 466 16.40 7.27 49.02
N THR A 467 15.41 7.98 48.49
CA THR A 467 14.15 8.28 49.20
C THR A 467 12.94 7.92 48.36
N LEU A 468 12.02 7.16 48.97
CA LEU A 468 10.67 6.94 48.47
C LEU A 468 9.77 8.00 49.11
N SER A 469 9.09 8.81 48.28
CA SER A 469 8.20 9.88 48.72
C SER A 469 6.81 9.66 48.14
N LEU A 470 5.79 9.67 49.01
CA LEU A 470 4.38 9.65 48.61
C LEU A 470 3.80 11.05 48.78
N ILE A 471 3.30 11.64 47.70
CA ILE A 471 2.67 12.95 47.65
C ILE A 471 1.16 12.75 47.61
N GLY A 472 0.43 13.33 48.57
CA GLY A 472 -1.02 13.26 48.65
C GLY A 472 -1.73 14.03 47.54
N THR A 473 -3.05 13.87 47.46
CA THR A 473 -3.91 14.61 46.52
C THR A 473 -3.94 16.12 46.78
N ASP A 474 -3.57 16.54 47.99
CA ASP A 474 -3.39 17.93 48.40
C ASP A 474 -2.05 18.53 47.94
N GLY A 475 -1.18 17.72 47.32
CA GLY A 475 0.15 18.13 46.91
C GLY A 475 1.11 18.35 48.08
N ASN A 476 0.85 17.77 49.26
CA ASN A 476 1.85 17.71 50.31
C ASN A 476 2.48 16.33 50.38
N VAL A 477 3.70 16.25 50.90
CA VAL A 477 4.32 14.94 51.14
C VAL A 477 3.65 14.27 52.32
N THR A 478 3.03 13.12 52.08
CA THR A 478 2.34 12.32 53.08
C THR A 478 3.33 11.48 53.88
N VAL A 479 4.22 10.76 53.21
CA VAL A 479 5.21 9.86 53.83
C VAL A 479 6.52 9.85 53.04
N LYS A 480 7.64 9.74 53.77
CA LYS A 480 8.98 9.48 53.21
C LYS A 480 9.60 8.25 53.85
N GLU A 481 10.32 7.46 53.07
CA GLU A 481 11.16 6.36 53.53
C GLU A 481 12.55 6.47 52.90
N GLU A 482 13.60 6.44 53.71
CA GLU A 482 15.00 6.64 53.29
C GLU A 482 15.79 5.33 53.30
N PHE A 483 16.71 5.21 52.36
CA PHE A 483 17.57 4.05 52.12
C PHE A 483 19.05 4.48 52.16
N ASP A 484 19.94 3.52 52.39
CA ASP A 484 21.39 3.80 52.39
C ASP A 484 21.96 3.91 50.96
N ASP A 485 21.54 3.03 50.05
CA ASP A 485 22.00 3.01 48.65
C ASP A 485 20.99 2.38 47.69
N LEU A 486 20.08 3.21 47.17
CA LEU A 486 18.98 2.78 46.31
C LEU A 486 19.45 2.69 44.85
N THR A 487 19.44 1.50 44.26
CA THR A 487 19.99 1.30 42.91
C THR A 487 18.93 1.18 41.82
N LEU A 488 17.85 0.43 42.08
CA LEU A 488 16.79 0.15 41.12
C LEU A 488 15.42 0.16 41.80
N CYS A 489 14.39 0.52 41.05
CA CYS A 489 13.01 0.45 41.50
C CYS A 489 12.08 0.06 40.34
N ASP A 490 11.00 -0.63 40.66
CA ASP A 490 9.86 -0.85 39.77
C ASP A 490 8.55 -0.76 40.57
N VAL A 491 7.50 -0.22 39.97
CA VAL A 491 6.26 0.15 40.68
C VAL A 491 5.03 -0.24 39.87
N ASN A 492 4.10 -0.96 40.51
CA ASN A 492 2.76 -1.18 39.96
C ASN A 492 1.83 -0.04 40.42
N LEU A 493 1.57 0.90 39.52
CA LEU A 493 0.76 2.09 39.78
C LEU A 493 -0.73 1.79 40.06
N HIS A 494 -1.24 0.63 39.63
CA HIS A 494 -2.65 0.28 39.84
C HIS A 494 -2.91 -0.13 41.30
N THR A 495 -1.98 -0.89 41.88
CA THR A 495 -2.15 -1.57 43.18
C THR A 495 -1.29 -0.97 44.29
N GLY A 496 -0.39 -0.04 43.97
CA GLY A 496 0.50 0.60 44.94
C GLY A 496 1.61 -0.34 45.45
N GLN A 497 1.99 -1.34 44.64
CA GLN A 497 3.10 -2.24 44.94
C GLN A 497 4.42 -1.61 44.47
N VAL A 498 5.43 -1.58 45.34
CA VAL A 498 6.73 -0.95 45.06
C VAL A 498 7.83 -1.97 45.34
N LEU A 499 8.64 -2.29 44.33
CA LEU A 499 9.78 -3.19 44.42
C LEU A 499 11.07 -2.40 44.29
N VAL A 500 12.00 -2.65 45.21
CA VAL A 500 13.21 -1.85 45.36
C VAL A 500 14.43 -2.75 45.53
N ALA A 501 15.53 -2.42 44.85
CA ALA A 501 16.84 -3.01 45.13
C ALA A 501 17.76 -2.01 45.84
N ASN A 502 18.36 -2.48 46.94
CA ASN A 502 19.49 -1.87 47.61
C ASN A 502 20.71 -2.77 47.37
N ARG A 503 21.41 -2.55 46.25
CA ARG A 503 22.53 -3.38 45.74
C ARG A 503 22.20 -4.87 45.60
N ASP A 504 22.40 -5.66 46.65
CA ASP A 504 22.22 -7.12 46.72
C ASP A 504 20.92 -7.53 47.44
N THR A 505 20.21 -6.55 48.02
CA THR A 505 19.01 -6.80 48.83
C THR A 505 17.77 -6.32 48.09
N LEU A 506 16.81 -7.22 47.87
CA LEU A 506 15.51 -6.93 47.28
C LEU A 506 14.48 -6.69 48.39
N VAL A 507 13.74 -5.59 48.30
CA VAL A 507 12.73 -5.20 49.28
C VAL A 507 11.40 -4.91 48.58
N TYR A 508 10.32 -5.47 49.11
CA TYR A 508 8.97 -5.27 48.60
C TYR A 508 8.10 -4.49 49.59
N TYR A 509 7.54 -3.40 49.08
CA TYR A 509 6.65 -2.49 49.79
C TYR A 509 5.25 -2.54 49.20
N ARG A 510 4.27 -2.30 50.07
CA ARG A 510 2.89 -2.08 49.68
C ARG A 510 2.38 -0.81 50.37
N ILE A 511 1.74 0.05 49.59
CA ILE A 511 1.10 1.25 50.12
C ILE A 511 -0.23 0.83 50.75
N ILE A 512 -0.34 0.99 52.06
CA ILE A 512 -1.55 0.71 52.84
C ILE A 512 -1.80 1.92 53.73
N ASP A 513 -3.02 2.46 53.71
CA ASP A 513 -3.41 3.64 54.48
C ASP A 513 -2.47 4.85 54.29
N ASN A 514 -2.01 5.09 53.05
CA ASN A 514 -1.04 6.13 52.68
C ASN A 514 0.34 6.03 53.37
N VAL A 515 0.72 4.84 53.83
CA VAL A 515 2.05 4.55 54.40
C VAL A 515 2.74 3.45 53.60
N PHE A 516 4.04 3.57 53.38
CA PHE A 516 4.86 2.50 52.85
C PHE A 516 5.02 1.40 53.91
N LYS A 517 4.36 0.25 53.69
CA LYS A 517 4.52 -0.91 54.56
C LYS A 517 5.51 -1.88 53.93
N ARG A 518 6.65 -2.08 54.58
CA ARG A 518 7.61 -3.13 54.20
C ARG A 518 7.00 -4.50 54.46
N ILE A 519 6.80 -5.29 53.40
CA ILE A 519 6.21 -6.62 53.50
C ILE A 519 7.31 -7.68 53.65
N CYS A 520 8.27 -7.70 52.73
CA CYS A 520 9.37 -8.68 52.75
C CYS A 520 10.69 -8.09 52.24
N SER A 521 11.78 -8.76 52.61
CA SER A 521 13.15 -8.39 52.23
C SER A 521 13.99 -9.66 52.11
N GLN A 522 14.79 -9.77 51.05
CA GLN A 522 15.70 -10.89 50.82
C GLN A 522 17.06 -10.39 50.31
N GLN A 523 18.14 -10.89 50.91
CA GLN A 523 19.51 -10.61 50.46
C GLN A 523 20.01 -11.74 49.55
N PHE A 524 20.67 -11.37 48.46
CA PHE A 524 21.25 -12.28 47.47
C PHE A 524 22.78 -12.26 47.50
N GLU A 525 23.41 -13.26 46.89
CA GLU A 525 24.88 -13.38 46.80
C GLU A 525 25.49 -12.31 45.88
N TYR A 526 24.76 -11.94 44.82
CA TYR A 526 25.21 -11.03 43.79
C TYR A 526 24.33 -9.78 43.72
N GLN A 527 24.91 -8.68 43.24
CA GLN A 527 24.19 -7.43 43.02
C GLN A 527 23.10 -7.61 41.95
N ILE A 528 21.98 -6.91 42.13
CA ILE A 528 20.84 -6.93 41.22
C ILE A 528 21.09 -5.94 40.07
N ALA A 529 20.98 -6.42 38.84
CA ALA A 529 21.24 -5.69 37.60
C ALA A 529 19.95 -5.15 36.93
N CYS A 530 18.85 -5.89 37.03
CA CYS A 530 17.53 -5.46 36.55
C CYS A 530 16.41 -6.02 37.44
N LEU A 531 15.28 -5.31 37.47
CA LEU A 531 14.07 -5.68 38.19
C LEU A 531 12.86 -5.63 37.25
N SER A 532 11.85 -6.45 37.55
CA SER A 532 10.52 -6.28 36.97
C SER A 532 9.43 -6.72 37.94
N LEU A 533 8.41 -5.86 38.09
CA LEU A 533 7.19 -6.06 38.85
C LEU A 533 6.00 -5.86 37.92
N SER A 534 5.72 -6.87 37.10
CA SER A 534 4.63 -6.81 36.12
C SER A 534 3.46 -7.72 36.52
N SER A 535 2.24 -7.27 36.24
CA SER A 535 1.02 -8.08 36.44
C SER A 535 0.62 -8.80 35.16
N PHE A 536 0.02 -9.99 35.30
CA PHE A 536 -0.56 -10.74 34.17
C PHE A 536 -1.89 -10.14 33.69
N ASP A 537 -2.65 -9.56 34.63
CA ASP A 537 -3.93 -8.89 34.38
C ASP A 537 -3.76 -7.39 34.65
N GLU A 538 -4.36 -6.55 33.80
CA GLU A 538 -4.07 -5.10 33.76
C GLU A 538 -4.42 -4.35 35.04
N GLU A 539 -5.47 -4.79 35.73
CA GLU A 539 -5.93 -4.23 36.99
C GLU A 539 -5.52 -5.08 38.22
N GLY A 540 -4.75 -6.15 37.98
CA GLY A 540 -4.38 -7.12 38.99
C GLY A 540 -3.15 -6.76 39.81
N GLU A 541 -3.07 -7.36 41.00
CA GLU A 541 -1.84 -7.42 41.77
C GLU A 541 -0.80 -8.28 41.05
N SER A 542 0.44 -7.78 41.00
CA SER A 542 1.56 -8.57 40.53
C SER A 542 1.86 -9.64 41.58
N THR A 543 1.66 -10.90 41.20
CA THR A 543 1.97 -12.07 42.02
C THR A 543 3.39 -12.58 41.80
N VAL A 544 4.10 -12.06 40.80
CA VAL A 544 5.42 -12.52 40.39
C VAL A 544 6.34 -11.32 40.15
N CYS A 545 7.54 -11.38 40.71
CA CYS A 545 8.62 -10.42 40.43
C CYS A 545 9.86 -11.11 39.89
N MET A 546 10.73 -10.32 39.26
CA MET A 546 11.94 -10.81 38.63
C MET A 546 13.16 -10.01 39.05
N ALA A 547 14.28 -10.71 39.23
CA ALA A 547 15.58 -10.11 39.48
C ALA A 547 16.65 -10.77 38.60
N GLY A 548 17.38 -9.94 37.84
CA GLY A 548 18.60 -10.36 37.16
C GLY A 548 19.83 -9.95 37.95
N PHE A 549 20.91 -10.74 37.91
CA PHE A 549 22.10 -10.53 38.74
C PHE A 549 23.34 -10.13 37.93
N TRP A 550 24.30 -9.47 38.58
CA TRP A 550 25.59 -9.05 37.98
C TRP A 550 26.55 -10.22 37.72
N SER A 551 26.46 -11.28 38.51
CA SER A 551 27.25 -12.49 38.34
C SER A 551 26.31 -13.68 38.22
N GLY A 552 26.48 -14.46 37.15
CA GLY A 552 25.56 -15.52 36.76
C GLY A 552 24.85 -15.19 35.45
N THR A 553 24.60 -16.22 34.63
CA THR A 553 23.80 -16.12 33.41
C THR A 553 22.30 -16.34 33.70
N GLU A 554 21.88 -16.17 34.96
CA GLU A 554 20.55 -16.54 35.42
C GLU A 554 19.73 -15.31 35.81
N VAL A 555 18.49 -15.27 35.35
CA VAL A 555 17.46 -14.35 35.82
C VAL A 555 16.44 -15.15 36.61
N SER A 556 16.25 -14.81 37.88
CA SER A 556 15.37 -15.57 38.77
C SER A 556 13.98 -14.95 38.84
N MET A 557 12.97 -15.81 38.77
CA MET A 557 11.56 -15.47 38.95
C MET A 557 11.12 -15.87 40.36
N PHE A 558 10.48 -14.95 41.07
CA PHE A 558 9.98 -15.15 42.43
C PHE A 558 8.47 -14.87 42.48
N ALA A 559 7.71 -15.75 43.13
CA ALA A 559 6.33 -15.52 43.49
C ALA A 559 6.26 -14.76 44.82
N ILE A 560 5.39 -13.76 44.89
CA ILE A 560 5.13 -12.98 46.10
C ILE A 560 3.91 -13.61 46.78
N GLU A 561 4.16 -14.61 47.64
CA GLU A 561 3.12 -15.33 48.37
C GLU A 561 3.47 -15.36 49.87
N ASN A 562 2.45 -15.33 50.74
CA ASN A 562 2.61 -15.36 52.20
C ASN A 562 3.57 -14.29 52.79
N ASN A 563 3.73 -13.14 52.14
CA ASN A 563 4.70 -12.11 52.51
C ASN A 563 6.16 -12.61 52.49
N GLU A 564 6.50 -13.57 51.64
CA GLU A 564 7.88 -14.02 51.37
C GLU A 564 8.10 -14.11 49.86
N PHE A 565 9.38 -14.08 49.45
CA PHE A 565 9.76 -14.32 48.05
C PHE A 565 10.00 -15.81 47.85
N ASN A 566 9.05 -16.48 47.20
CA ASN A 566 9.16 -17.90 46.87
C ASN A 566 9.81 -18.06 45.51
N HIS A 567 10.95 -18.74 45.44
CA HIS A 567 11.63 -19.03 44.18
C HIS A 567 10.76 -19.92 43.28
N VAL A 568 10.52 -19.50 42.03
CA VAL A 568 9.70 -20.24 41.05
C VAL A 568 10.59 -20.96 40.05
N THR A 569 11.41 -20.23 39.30
CA THR A 569 12.26 -20.78 38.22
C THR A 569 13.46 -19.86 37.96
N ASN A 570 14.59 -20.46 37.57
CA ASN A 570 15.74 -19.73 37.01
C ASN A 570 15.69 -19.77 35.47
N CYS A 571 15.84 -18.61 34.86
CA CYS A 571 15.96 -18.45 33.41
C CYS A 571 17.45 -18.36 33.07
N THR A 572 18.05 -19.48 32.66
CA THR A 572 19.45 -19.48 32.20
C THR A 572 19.52 -18.91 30.78
N LEU A 573 20.26 -17.82 30.62
CA LEU A 573 20.51 -17.15 29.35
C LEU A 573 21.61 -17.90 28.58
N PRO A 574 21.37 -18.30 27.32
CA PRO A 574 22.39 -18.98 26.52
C PRO A 574 23.41 -17.97 25.98
N GLY A 575 24.62 -17.94 26.54
CA GLY A 575 25.71 -17.08 26.03
C GLY A 575 26.80 -16.78 27.06
N ASP A 576 27.84 -16.07 26.61
CA ASP A 576 28.91 -15.55 27.45
C ASP A 576 28.35 -14.56 28.50
N PHE A 577 29.09 -14.31 29.59
CA PHE A 577 28.71 -13.47 30.74
C PHE A 577 28.41 -12.01 30.36
N VAL A 578 27.24 -11.77 29.77
CA VAL A 578 26.72 -10.45 29.40
C VAL A 578 25.59 -10.07 30.38
N LEU A 579 25.66 -8.85 30.90
CA LEU A 579 24.77 -8.38 31.96
C LEU A 579 23.34 -8.11 31.46
N PRO A 580 22.29 -8.61 32.14
CA PRO A 580 20.92 -8.20 31.86
C PRO A 580 20.71 -6.76 32.33
N ARG A 581 20.10 -5.93 31.47
CA ARG A 581 19.88 -4.50 31.71
C ARG A 581 18.42 -4.11 31.85
N SER A 582 17.51 -4.83 31.20
CA SER A 582 16.07 -4.60 31.30
C SER A 582 15.35 -5.95 31.26
N SER A 583 14.32 -6.08 32.09
CA SER A 583 13.42 -7.24 32.10
C SER A 583 11.98 -6.76 32.05
N LEU A 584 11.12 -7.45 31.30
CA LEU A 584 9.70 -7.14 31.20
C LEU A 584 8.91 -8.43 31.04
N LEU A 585 7.84 -8.56 31.83
CA LEU A 585 6.90 -9.67 31.76
C LEU A 585 5.54 -9.12 31.34
N THR A 586 4.96 -9.60 30.23
CA THR A 586 3.71 -9.04 29.71
C THR A 586 2.87 -10.07 28.98
N LYS A 587 1.54 -9.92 29.05
CA LYS A 587 0.58 -10.71 28.30
C LYS A 587 0.25 -10.01 26.99
N MET A 588 0.41 -10.70 25.86
CA MET A 588 0.06 -10.23 24.52
C MET A 588 -0.70 -11.33 23.77
N ASP A 589 -1.85 -11.00 23.19
CA ASP A 589 -2.70 -11.95 22.43
C ASP A 589 -3.00 -13.27 23.20
N GLY A 590 -3.26 -13.15 24.51
CA GLY A 590 -3.56 -14.28 25.39
C GLY A 590 -2.35 -15.07 25.89
N VAL A 591 -1.14 -14.82 25.36
CA VAL A 591 0.11 -15.51 25.72
C VAL A 591 0.98 -14.62 26.62
N ILE A 592 1.62 -15.21 27.63
CA ILE A 592 2.55 -14.47 28.51
C ILE A 592 3.96 -14.60 27.98
N TYR A 593 4.60 -13.46 27.76
CA TYR A 593 5.98 -13.36 27.32
C TYR A 593 6.87 -12.74 28.40
N LEU A 594 8.01 -13.39 28.62
CA LEU A 594 9.11 -12.86 29.39
C LEU A 594 10.18 -12.35 28.43
N MET A 595 10.60 -11.09 28.57
CA MET A 595 11.60 -10.45 27.73
C MET A 595 12.77 -9.96 28.60
N ILE A 596 13.99 -10.32 28.23
CA ILE A 596 15.23 -9.99 28.93
C ILE A 596 16.23 -9.39 27.94
N ALA A 597 16.52 -8.10 28.11
CA ALA A 597 17.45 -7.36 27.27
C ALA A 597 18.84 -7.29 27.91
N LEU A 598 19.85 -7.61 27.14
CA LEU A 598 21.26 -7.69 27.54
C LEU A 598 22.03 -6.41 27.18
N SER A 599 23.21 -6.23 27.79
CA SER A 599 24.03 -5.04 27.58
C SER A 599 24.63 -4.90 26.17
N ASP A 600 24.67 -5.98 25.38
CA ASP A 600 25.20 -6.04 24.02
C ASP A 600 24.15 -5.78 22.93
N GLY A 601 22.91 -5.47 23.30
CA GLY A 601 21.80 -5.23 22.36
C GLY A 601 21.00 -6.47 21.99
N ILE A 602 21.29 -7.62 22.61
CA ILE A 602 20.52 -8.86 22.41
C ILE A 602 19.31 -8.88 23.34
N LEU A 603 18.16 -9.32 22.81
CA LEU A 603 16.95 -9.62 23.54
C LEU A 603 16.68 -11.12 23.51
N TYR A 604 16.58 -11.72 24.69
CA TYR A 604 16.00 -13.04 24.86
C TYR A 604 14.53 -12.90 25.23
N TYR A 605 13.67 -13.67 24.60
CA TYR A 605 12.28 -13.75 25.00
C TYR A 605 11.81 -15.19 25.10
N PHE A 606 10.88 -15.40 26.01
CA PHE A 606 10.41 -16.71 26.41
C PHE A 606 8.89 -16.68 26.57
N THR A 607 8.27 -17.83 26.40
CA THR A 607 6.84 -18.03 26.63
C THR A 607 6.65 -18.59 28.03
N VAL A 608 5.78 -18.02 28.85
CA VAL A 608 5.54 -18.50 30.23
C VAL A 608 4.21 -19.22 30.29
N ASP A 609 4.21 -20.44 30.81
CA ASP A 609 2.96 -21.21 31.03
C ASP A 609 2.21 -20.66 32.26
N GLN A 610 0.92 -20.35 32.05
CA GLN A 610 0.04 -19.75 33.04
C GLN A 610 -0.16 -20.62 34.29
N ASN A 611 -0.04 -21.95 34.16
CA ASN A 611 -0.39 -22.86 35.27
C ASN A 611 0.78 -23.17 36.20
N ASN A 612 2.01 -23.17 35.71
CA ASN A 612 3.21 -23.61 36.45
C ASN A 612 4.33 -22.57 36.49
N GLY A 613 4.19 -21.43 35.79
CA GLY A 613 5.21 -20.39 35.72
C GLY A 613 6.51 -20.83 35.04
N GLN A 614 6.54 -22.00 34.39
CA GLN A 614 7.72 -22.48 33.68
C GLN A 614 7.92 -21.71 32.39
N VAL A 615 9.18 -21.51 32.09
CA VAL A 615 9.64 -20.76 30.94
C VAL A 615 9.91 -21.73 29.80
N ILE A 616 9.18 -21.54 28.69
CA ILE A 616 9.12 -22.41 27.52
C ILE A 616 9.61 -21.64 26.28
N ASP A 617 10.29 -22.34 25.36
CA ASP A 617 10.64 -21.86 24.02
C ASP A 617 11.52 -20.58 24.01
N VAL A 618 12.81 -20.77 24.28
CA VAL A 618 13.81 -19.68 24.29
C VAL A 618 14.07 -19.19 22.88
N LYS A 619 13.83 -17.90 22.63
CA LYS A 619 14.12 -17.24 21.36
C LYS A 619 15.01 -16.02 21.54
N LYS A 620 15.78 -15.71 20.50
CA LYS A 620 16.79 -14.65 20.47
C LYS A 620 16.48 -13.65 19.36
N ALA A 621 16.56 -12.36 19.67
CA ALA A 621 16.52 -11.27 18.70
C ALA A 621 17.67 -10.28 18.97
N THR A 622 18.26 -9.70 17.93
CA THR A 622 19.31 -8.67 18.07
C THR A 622 18.71 -7.31 17.70
N LEU A 623 18.63 -6.39 18.66
CA LEU A 623 17.90 -5.12 18.54
C LEU A 623 18.83 -3.89 18.59
N GLY A 624 20.12 -4.08 18.38
CA GLY A 624 21.09 -2.99 18.40
C GLY A 624 22.45 -3.42 18.94
N THR A 625 23.29 -2.43 19.24
CA THR A 625 24.57 -2.62 19.94
C THR A 625 24.59 -1.97 21.32
N ARG A 626 23.61 -1.12 21.60
CA ARG A 626 23.42 -0.48 22.92
C ARG A 626 22.47 -1.30 23.80
N PRO A 627 22.56 -1.18 25.14
CA PRO A 627 21.67 -1.85 26.07
C PRO A 627 20.21 -1.42 25.85
N PRO A 628 19.30 -2.32 25.44
CA PRO A 628 17.91 -1.98 25.17
C PRO A 628 17.15 -1.76 26.48
N LYS A 629 16.32 -0.74 26.53
CA LYS A 629 15.29 -0.57 27.59
C LYS A 629 13.92 -0.90 27.03
N LEU A 630 13.15 -1.72 27.76
CA LEU A 630 11.82 -2.16 27.36
C LEU A 630 10.76 -1.33 28.08
N ARG A 631 9.81 -0.77 27.34
CA ARG A 631 8.68 0.00 27.89
C ARG A 631 7.36 -0.51 27.33
N LYS A 632 6.41 -0.83 28.20
CA LYS A 632 5.04 -1.21 27.80
C LYS A 632 4.27 0.05 27.41
N PHE A 633 3.52 -0.01 26.31
CA PHE A 633 2.60 1.05 25.90
C PHE A 633 1.37 0.46 25.22
N TYR A 634 0.32 1.29 25.14
CA TYR A 634 -0.97 0.92 24.56
C TYR A 634 -1.14 1.63 23.23
N ALA A 635 -1.48 0.88 22.19
CA ALA A 635 -1.83 1.45 20.90
C ALA A 635 -3.06 0.73 20.36
N ARG A 636 -4.11 1.47 20.00
CA ARG A 636 -5.35 0.96 19.38
C ARG A 636 -5.97 -0.24 20.12
N GLY A 637 -5.94 -0.20 21.46
CA GLY A 637 -6.51 -1.24 22.31
C GLY A 637 -5.66 -2.52 22.45
N THR A 638 -4.43 -2.55 21.95
CA THR A 638 -3.49 -3.66 22.16
C THR A 638 -2.27 -3.22 22.97
N VAL A 639 -1.74 -4.16 23.74
CA VAL A 639 -0.49 -4.00 24.50
C VAL A 639 0.69 -4.26 23.58
N ASN A 640 1.57 -3.27 23.45
CA ASN A 640 2.80 -3.35 22.68
C ASN A 640 4.01 -2.98 23.56
N VAL A 641 5.21 -3.36 23.13
CA VAL A 641 6.46 -3.06 23.85
C VAL A 641 7.38 -2.25 22.96
N PHE A 642 7.77 -1.09 23.44
CA PHE A 642 8.74 -0.21 22.80
C PHE A 642 10.15 -0.55 23.28
N VAL A 643 11.08 -0.68 22.35
CA VAL A 643 12.49 -0.97 22.59
C VAL A 643 13.27 0.31 22.35
N CYS A 644 13.79 0.89 23.42
CA CYS A 644 14.67 2.07 23.38
C CYS A 644 16.11 1.59 23.19
N SER A 645 16.70 1.84 22.02
CA SER A 645 18.06 1.45 21.67
C SER A 645 18.63 2.34 20.55
N ASP A 646 19.83 2.04 20.06
CA ASP A 646 20.40 2.56 18.81
C ASP A 646 19.72 2.00 17.54
N ARG A 647 18.90 0.96 17.70
CA ARG A 647 17.92 0.54 16.70
C ARG A 647 16.56 0.40 17.37
N PRO A 648 15.82 1.49 17.55
CA PRO A 648 14.53 1.45 18.21
C PRO A 648 13.56 0.52 17.46
N ALA A 649 12.77 -0.24 18.20
CA ALA A 649 11.84 -1.21 17.63
C ALA A 649 10.57 -1.32 18.47
N VAL A 650 9.48 -1.71 17.82
CA VAL A 650 8.20 -2.04 18.45
C VAL A 650 8.01 -3.55 18.36
N ILE A 651 7.74 -4.15 19.51
CA ILE A 651 7.38 -5.56 19.66
C ILE A 651 5.88 -5.62 19.88
N TYR A 652 5.20 -6.33 18.99
CA TYR A 652 3.76 -6.57 19.06
C TYR A 652 3.46 -8.03 18.75
N SER A 653 2.28 -8.51 19.15
CA SER A 653 1.84 -9.86 18.83
C SER A 653 0.80 -9.83 17.72
N SER A 654 1.00 -10.68 16.71
CA SER A 654 0.07 -10.91 15.62
C SER A 654 -0.07 -12.41 15.42
N ASN A 655 -1.30 -12.94 15.47
CA ASN A 655 -1.57 -14.38 15.39
C ASN A 655 -0.76 -15.18 16.42
N GLN A 656 -0.68 -14.71 17.67
CA GLN A 656 0.09 -15.33 18.76
C GLN A 656 1.61 -15.47 18.49
N LYS A 657 2.16 -14.69 17.54
CA LYS A 657 3.59 -14.60 17.25
C LYS A 657 4.09 -13.17 17.48
N LEU A 658 5.24 -13.05 18.15
CA LEU A 658 5.90 -11.75 18.31
C LEU A 658 6.56 -11.31 17.00
N ILE A 659 6.27 -10.08 16.60
CA ILE A 659 6.86 -9.40 15.45
C ILE A 659 7.67 -8.21 15.95
N PHE A 660 8.84 -8.01 15.35
CA PHE A 660 9.76 -6.93 15.65
C PHE A 660 9.80 -5.97 14.46
N SER A 661 9.34 -4.75 14.66
CA SER A 661 9.34 -3.72 13.62
C SER A 661 10.22 -2.56 14.05
N ASN A 662 11.24 -2.26 13.24
CA ASN A 662 12.11 -1.12 13.52
C ASN A 662 11.34 0.19 13.38
N VAL A 663 11.64 1.17 14.21
CA VAL A 663 11.11 2.52 14.14
C VAL A 663 12.08 3.39 13.34
N ASN A 664 11.57 4.29 12.51
CA ASN A 664 12.32 5.17 11.63
C ASN A 664 13.04 6.33 12.36
N ILE A 665 13.67 6.04 13.49
CA ILE A 665 14.44 6.99 14.30
C ILE A 665 15.78 6.37 14.67
N LYS A 666 16.86 7.15 14.56
CA LYS A 666 18.25 6.66 14.75
C LYS A 666 18.56 6.19 16.17
N LEU A 667 18.02 6.87 17.18
CA LEU A 667 18.32 6.58 18.58
C LEU A 667 17.15 7.03 19.44
N ILE A 668 16.69 6.14 20.32
CA ILE A 668 15.76 6.49 21.39
C ILE A 668 16.34 5.96 22.68
N THR A 669 16.61 6.85 23.62
CA THR A 669 17.18 6.51 24.92
C THR A 669 16.11 6.19 25.94
N GLN A 670 15.00 6.95 25.95
CA GLN A 670 13.84 6.74 26.81
C GLN A 670 12.55 7.02 26.06
N MET A 671 11.47 6.39 26.55
CA MET A 671 10.12 6.50 26.04
C MET A 671 9.13 6.39 27.20
N CYS A 672 8.07 7.18 27.18
CA CYS A 672 6.89 6.98 28.03
C CYS A 672 5.58 7.22 27.24
N PRO A 673 4.50 6.51 27.58
CA PRO A 673 3.17 6.78 27.01
C PRO A 673 2.59 8.09 27.56
N LEU A 674 1.86 8.83 26.74
CA LEU A 674 1.15 10.05 27.12
C LEU A 674 -0.30 9.98 26.61
N ASN A 675 -1.26 10.02 27.52
CA ASN A 675 -2.66 10.18 27.18
C ASN A 675 -3.22 11.47 27.79
N ALA A 676 -2.92 12.60 27.13
CA ALA A 676 -3.42 13.91 27.50
C ALA A 676 -4.68 14.27 26.70
N GLU A 677 -5.41 15.31 27.12
CA GLU A 677 -6.65 15.75 26.46
C GLU A 677 -6.45 16.07 24.97
N PHE A 678 -5.38 16.81 24.66
CA PHE A 678 -4.97 17.12 23.28
C PHE A 678 -4.12 16.00 22.66
N TYR A 679 -3.08 15.54 23.38
CA TYR A 679 -2.19 14.46 22.94
C TYR A 679 -2.75 13.08 23.35
N GLN A 680 -3.83 12.67 22.71
CA GLN A 680 -4.44 11.35 22.95
C GLN A 680 -3.57 10.24 22.34
N ASN A 681 -3.41 9.13 23.06
CA ASN A 681 -2.64 7.95 22.61
C ASN A 681 -1.24 8.27 22.03
N SER A 682 -0.58 9.30 22.57
CA SER A 682 0.72 9.78 22.09
C SER A 682 1.87 9.17 22.89
N LEU A 683 3.08 9.32 22.39
CA LEU A 683 4.32 8.87 23.03
C LEU A 683 5.24 10.06 23.23
N VAL A 684 5.90 10.14 24.38
CA VAL A 684 6.98 11.09 24.63
C VAL A 684 8.30 10.35 24.54
N LEU A 685 9.20 10.87 23.70
CA LEU A 685 10.41 10.20 23.26
C LEU A 685 11.60 11.14 23.40
N THR A 686 12.78 10.58 23.66
CA THR A 686 14.03 11.34 23.65
C THR A 686 15.21 10.55 23.13
N ASP A 687 16.04 11.19 22.32
CA ASP A 687 17.34 10.67 21.87
C ASP A 687 18.49 11.09 22.80
N GLY A 688 18.18 11.82 23.87
CA GLY A 688 19.14 12.40 24.82
C GLY A 688 19.53 13.85 24.52
N PHE A 689 19.14 14.40 23.35
CA PHE A 689 19.37 15.80 22.96
C PHE A 689 18.08 16.58 22.71
N ARG A 690 17.05 15.91 22.20
CA ARG A 690 15.70 16.46 22.01
C ARG A 690 14.68 15.63 22.76
N LEU A 691 13.62 16.29 23.20
CA LEU A 691 12.37 15.73 23.69
C LEU A 691 11.33 15.94 22.59
N PHE A 692 10.62 14.90 22.18
CA PHE A 692 9.54 15.06 21.20
C PHE A 692 8.34 14.19 21.55
N ILE A 693 7.16 14.68 21.22
CA ILE A 693 5.87 14.03 21.38
C ILE A 693 5.41 13.62 19.98
N GLY A 694 4.96 12.39 19.85
CA GLY A 694 4.43 11.93 18.58
C GLY A 694 3.49 10.75 18.73
N VAL A 695 2.62 10.58 17.73
CA VAL A 695 1.74 9.42 17.62
C VAL A 695 2.47 8.36 16.80
N ILE A 696 2.42 7.12 17.27
CA ILE A 696 2.97 6.01 16.50
C ILE A 696 2.03 5.72 15.33
N ASP A 697 2.60 5.58 14.13
CA ASP A 697 1.83 5.16 12.97
C ASP A 697 1.30 3.74 13.15
N ASP A 698 0.43 3.36 12.21
CA ASP A 698 0.05 1.98 12.02
C ASP A 698 1.27 1.05 12.01
N ILE A 699 1.21 0.01 12.85
CA ILE A 699 2.29 -0.97 13.02
C ILE A 699 2.37 -1.84 11.76
N GLN A 700 2.99 -1.31 10.72
CA GLN A 700 3.20 -1.93 9.41
C GLN A 700 4.69 -2.14 9.14
N LYS A 701 4.99 -3.07 8.21
CA LYS A 701 6.38 -3.31 7.76
C LYS A 701 6.96 -2.11 6.99
N LEU A 702 6.11 -1.40 6.26
CA LEU A 702 6.48 -0.25 5.42
C LEU A 702 5.71 0.99 5.87
N HIS A 703 6.42 2.09 6.07
CA HIS A 703 5.84 3.41 6.30
C HIS A 703 5.79 4.19 4.98
N ILE A 704 4.61 4.70 4.65
CA ILE A 704 4.33 5.41 3.39
C ILE A 704 3.95 6.86 3.71
N ARG A 705 4.87 7.79 3.44
CA ARG A 705 4.60 9.23 3.51
C ARG A 705 4.13 9.74 2.15
N SER A 706 3.11 10.59 2.15
CA SER A 706 2.49 11.09 0.93
C SER A 706 2.69 12.60 0.77
N VAL A 707 3.12 13.03 -0.41
CA VAL A 707 3.30 14.45 -0.78
C VAL A 707 2.32 14.77 -1.91
N PRO A 708 1.17 15.40 -1.63
CA PRO A 708 0.16 15.70 -2.64
C PRO A 708 0.61 16.84 -3.54
N LEU A 709 0.43 16.69 -4.86
CA LEU A 709 0.79 17.73 -5.84
C LEU A 709 -0.45 18.37 -6.48
N GLY A 710 -1.59 17.69 -6.49
CA GLY A 710 -2.83 18.19 -7.11
C GLY A 710 -2.83 18.13 -8.64
N GLU A 711 -1.79 17.54 -9.24
CA GLU A 711 -1.65 17.30 -10.69
C GLU A 711 -0.85 16.03 -10.96
N SER A 712 -1.02 15.44 -12.14
CA SER A 712 -0.39 14.17 -12.50
C SER A 712 1.14 14.28 -12.56
N VAL A 713 1.85 13.35 -11.91
CA VAL A 713 3.30 13.17 -12.08
C VAL A 713 3.58 12.01 -13.02
N SER A 714 4.55 12.13 -13.93
CA SER A 714 4.86 11.10 -14.93
C SER A 714 6.25 10.46 -14.78
N ARG A 715 7.28 11.24 -14.40
CA ARG A 715 8.68 10.77 -14.29
C ARG A 715 9.43 11.47 -13.17
N ILE A 716 10.48 10.82 -12.67
CA ILE A 716 11.34 11.32 -11.58
C ILE A 716 12.82 11.04 -11.85
N ALA A 717 13.69 11.99 -11.53
CA ALA A 717 15.13 11.83 -11.56
C ALA A 717 15.79 12.45 -10.32
N HIS A 718 16.60 11.67 -9.63
CA HIS A 718 17.39 12.12 -8.48
C HIS A 718 18.79 12.55 -8.92
N GLN A 719 19.29 13.66 -8.35
CA GLN A 719 20.65 14.14 -8.51
C GLN A 719 21.32 14.31 -7.13
N PRO A 720 22.10 13.32 -6.67
CA PRO A 720 22.73 13.34 -5.35
C PRO A 720 23.66 14.54 -5.15
N GLU A 721 24.37 14.96 -6.21
CA GLU A 721 25.39 16.00 -6.13
C GLU A 721 24.82 17.38 -5.77
N THR A 722 23.55 17.61 -6.11
CA THR A 722 22.83 18.87 -5.84
C THR A 722 21.77 18.71 -4.76
N ASN A 723 21.65 17.53 -4.14
CA ASN A 723 20.58 17.18 -3.18
C ASN A 723 19.18 17.55 -3.69
N SER A 724 18.94 17.33 -4.99
CA SER A 724 17.68 17.73 -5.63
C SER A 724 17.04 16.60 -6.43
N ILE A 725 15.74 16.75 -6.69
CA ILE A 725 14.92 15.83 -7.47
C ILE A 725 14.21 16.63 -8.56
N ALA A 726 14.26 16.16 -9.80
CA ALA A 726 13.45 16.69 -10.88
C ALA A 726 12.26 15.77 -11.13
N ILE A 727 11.06 16.33 -11.20
CA ILE A 727 9.84 15.61 -11.58
C ILE A 727 9.18 16.26 -12.79
N LEU A 728 8.51 15.44 -13.59
CA LEU A 728 7.67 15.89 -14.70
C LEU A 728 6.21 15.82 -14.28
N THR A 729 5.51 16.93 -14.39
CA THR A 729 4.09 17.04 -14.04
C THR A 729 3.25 17.51 -15.23
N HIS A 730 1.96 17.18 -15.22
CA HIS A 730 1.00 17.74 -16.15
C HIS A 730 -0.37 17.93 -15.51
N ARG A 731 -1.05 19.01 -15.92
CA ARG A 731 -2.42 19.33 -15.52
C ARG A 731 -3.29 19.60 -16.74
N VAL A 732 -4.59 19.42 -16.55
CA VAL A 732 -5.60 19.71 -17.56
C VAL A 732 -6.26 21.04 -17.20
N GLU A 733 -6.13 22.04 -18.06
CA GLU A 733 -6.80 23.34 -17.93
C GLU A 733 -7.98 23.37 -18.90
N ARG A 734 -9.20 23.49 -18.38
CA ARG A 734 -10.41 23.56 -19.21
C ARG A 734 -10.56 24.97 -19.77
N ILE A 735 -10.95 25.09 -21.04
CA ILE A 735 -11.33 26.37 -21.64
C ILE A 735 -12.85 26.54 -21.47
N LEU A 736 -13.26 27.60 -20.77
CA LEU A 736 -14.66 27.98 -20.62
C LEU A 736 -15.16 28.65 -21.91
N PRO A 737 -16.49 28.68 -22.18
CA PRO A 737 -17.03 29.30 -23.39
C PRO A 737 -16.68 30.78 -23.57
N ASN A 738 -16.31 31.47 -22.49
CA ASN A 738 -15.85 32.86 -22.50
C ASN A 738 -14.34 33.01 -22.83
N GLY A 739 -13.62 31.91 -23.04
CA GLY A 739 -12.19 31.85 -23.27
C GLY A 739 -11.33 31.77 -22.01
N ASP A 740 -11.91 31.89 -20.81
CA ASP A 740 -11.17 31.79 -19.56
C ASP A 740 -10.75 30.34 -19.29
N ARG A 741 -9.60 30.17 -18.63
CA ARG A 741 -9.15 28.84 -18.20
C ARG A 741 -9.67 28.55 -16.80
N GLN A 742 -10.44 27.48 -16.66
CA GLN A 742 -10.76 26.93 -15.34
C GLN A 742 -9.56 26.15 -14.84
N ILE A 743 -8.94 26.66 -13.77
CA ILE A 743 -7.69 26.14 -13.22
C ILE A 743 -7.96 25.60 -11.81
N ARG A 744 -7.55 24.35 -11.56
CA ARG A 744 -7.48 23.78 -10.21
C ARG A 744 -6.17 24.19 -9.57
N ASN A 745 -6.19 24.55 -8.29
CA ASN A 745 -4.96 24.81 -7.54
C ASN A 745 -4.13 23.52 -7.45
N SER A 746 -2.88 23.59 -7.89
CA SER A 746 -1.88 22.52 -7.78
C SER A 746 -0.58 23.06 -7.18
N ALA A 747 0.20 22.22 -6.51
CA ALA A 747 1.43 22.65 -5.83
C ALA A 747 2.42 23.32 -6.81
N PRO A 748 2.65 22.79 -8.03
CA PRO A 748 3.51 23.47 -9.02
C PRO A 748 2.99 24.84 -9.46
N LYS A 749 1.66 25.03 -9.51
CA LYS A 749 1.06 26.33 -9.85
C LYS A 749 1.21 27.36 -8.74
N MET A 750 1.15 26.92 -7.48
CA MET A 750 1.27 27.76 -6.28
C MET A 750 2.72 28.17 -5.97
N CYS A 751 3.71 27.54 -6.60
CA CYS A 751 5.12 27.90 -6.44
C CYS A 751 5.39 29.33 -6.95
N PRO A 752 6.05 30.21 -6.17
CA PRO A 752 6.35 31.58 -6.59
C PRO A 752 7.46 31.64 -7.66
N ASN A 753 8.40 30.67 -7.62
CA ASN A 753 9.57 30.62 -8.49
C ASN A 753 9.24 29.87 -9.79
N ARG A 754 8.51 30.54 -10.70
CA ARG A 754 8.06 29.98 -11.99
C ARG A 754 8.72 30.66 -13.18
N THR A 755 9.14 29.89 -14.16
CA THR A 755 9.62 30.37 -15.48
C THR A 755 8.84 29.69 -16.60
N GLN A 756 8.65 30.39 -17.72
CA GLN A 756 8.05 29.81 -18.93
C GLN A 756 9.15 29.48 -19.94
N GLN A 757 9.09 28.29 -20.52
CA GLN A 757 10.00 27.87 -21.58
C GLN A 757 9.58 28.51 -22.91
N PRO A 758 10.52 29.07 -23.70
CA PRO A 758 10.19 29.64 -25.00
C PRO A 758 9.69 28.57 -25.98
N SER A 759 8.74 28.95 -26.83
CA SER A 759 8.28 28.18 -27.99
C SER A 759 9.35 28.15 -29.09
N ILE A 760 9.27 27.16 -29.96
CA ILE A 760 10.12 27.08 -31.16
C ILE A 760 9.67 28.17 -32.15
N ASN A 761 10.63 28.92 -32.72
CA ASN A 761 10.35 29.90 -33.75
C ASN A 761 9.75 29.22 -35.00
N GLY A 762 8.48 29.52 -35.30
CA GLY A 762 7.80 29.02 -36.51
C GLY A 762 6.58 28.13 -36.29
N THR A 763 6.21 27.83 -35.03
CA THR A 763 4.97 27.10 -34.70
C THR A 763 3.74 28.00 -34.44
N ASP A 764 3.88 29.33 -34.57
CA ASP A 764 2.76 30.29 -34.65
C ASP A 764 1.96 30.19 -35.97
N SER A 765 2.10 29.08 -36.72
CA SER A 765 1.30 28.83 -37.91
C SER A 765 -0.12 28.42 -37.52
N ASN A 766 -1.02 29.41 -37.49
CA ASN A 766 -2.43 29.28 -37.89
C ASN A 766 -3.15 27.99 -37.48
N VAL A 767 -3.28 27.71 -36.19
CA VAL A 767 -4.45 26.96 -35.71
C VAL A 767 -5.58 27.96 -35.53
N THR A 768 -6.00 28.58 -36.64
CA THR A 768 -7.34 29.14 -36.79
C THR A 768 -8.25 28.04 -37.29
N SER A 769 -8.37 26.97 -36.51
CA SER A 769 -9.49 26.06 -36.61
C SER A 769 -10.36 26.30 -35.40
N GLU A 770 -11.55 26.81 -35.65
CA GLU A 770 -12.68 26.99 -34.75
C GLU A 770 -13.20 25.64 -34.19
N GLU A 771 -12.30 24.71 -33.87
CA GLU A 771 -12.62 23.56 -33.03
C GLU A 771 -12.45 24.03 -31.59
N PHE A 772 -13.57 24.17 -30.88
CA PHE A 772 -13.57 24.45 -29.45
C PHE A 772 -12.82 23.33 -28.74
N VAL A 773 -11.53 23.54 -28.45
CA VAL A 773 -10.77 22.62 -27.60
C VAL A 773 -11.26 22.82 -26.18
N ASP A 774 -12.09 21.90 -25.68
CA ASP A 774 -12.67 21.97 -24.33
C ASP A 774 -11.60 21.96 -23.23
N ALA A 775 -10.41 21.39 -23.49
CA ALA A 775 -9.33 21.31 -22.50
C ALA A 775 -7.92 21.27 -23.11
N VAL A 776 -6.97 21.95 -22.44
CA VAL A 776 -5.54 22.00 -22.81
C VAL A 776 -4.70 21.32 -21.73
N GLN A 777 -3.73 20.50 -22.14
CA GLN A 777 -2.76 19.92 -21.22
C GLN A 777 -1.53 20.83 -21.10
N VAL A 778 -1.19 21.19 -19.87
CA VAL A 778 0.00 21.99 -19.55
C VAL A 778 1.00 21.13 -18.81
N TYR A 779 2.23 21.04 -19.31
CA TYR A 779 3.32 20.28 -18.73
C TYR A 779 4.29 21.18 -17.98
N SER A 780 4.89 20.66 -16.91
CA SER A 780 5.85 21.42 -16.11
C SER A 780 6.98 20.52 -15.59
N LEU A 781 8.19 21.07 -15.56
CA LEU A 781 9.37 20.48 -14.93
C LEU A 781 9.53 21.13 -13.56
N CYS A 782 9.45 20.34 -12.50
CA CYS A 782 9.56 20.84 -11.13
C CYS A 782 10.86 20.34 -10.48
N LEU A 783 11.60 21.24 -9.83
CA LEU A 783 12.76 20.94 -9.00
C LEU A 783 12.33 20.91 -7.53
N LEU A 784 12.68 19.85 -6.82
CA LEU A 784 12.36 19.64 -5.41
C LEU A 784 13.64 19.43 -4.59
N ASP A 785 13.57 19.82 -3.32
CA ASP A 785 14.57 19.45 -2.32
C ASP A 785 14.39 17.98 -1.89
N VAL A 786 15.49 17.24 -1.75
CA VAL A 786 15.47 15.79 -1.41
C VAL A 786 14.94 15.52 -0.01
N ASN A 787 15.11 16.45 0.95
CA ASN A 787 14.78 16.20 2.35
C ASN A 787 13.34 16.63 2.67
N THR A 788 12.97 17.82 2.23
CA THR A 788 11.67 18.46 2.52
C THR A 788 10.59 18.11 1.50
N PHE A 789 10.98 17.78 0.26
CA PHE A 789 10.09 17.63 -0.90
C PHE A 789 9.34 18.92 -1.26
N GLU A 790 9.82 20.08 -0.81
CA GLU A 790 9.29 21.37 -1.24
C GLU A 790 9.70 21.68 -2.69
N ILE A 791 8.81 22.33 -3.44
CA ILE A 791 9.05 22.70 -4.84
C ILE A 791 9.85 24.01 -4.87
N LEU A 792 11.11 23.91 -5.27
CA LEU A 792 12.08 25.01 -5.33
C LEU A 792 11.88 25.90 -6.57
N HIS A 793 11.65 25.28 -7.74
CA HIS A 793 11.53 25.97 -9.02
C HIS A 793 10.66 25.17 -10.00
N VAL A 794 9.86 25.87 -10.82
CA VAL A 794 8.98 25.25 -11.82
C VAL A 794 9.19 25.90 -13.18
N VAL A 795 9.46 25.07 -14.19
CA VAL A 795 9.55 25.48 -15.60
C VAL A 795 8.31 24.99 -16.32
N GLU A 796 7.45 25.90 -16.76
CA GLU A 796 6.22 25.60 -17.50
C GLU A 796 6.47 25.57 -19.00
N MET A 797 6.00 24.52 -19.66
CA MET A 797 6.16 24.33 -21.11
C MET A 797 5.09 25.10 -21.89
N PRO A 798 5.37 25.49 -23.15
CA PRO A 798 4.36 26.08 -24.03
C PRO A 798 3.23 25.08 -24.34
N ASN A 799 2.10 25.60 -24.81
CA ASN A 799 0.96 24.76 -25.22
C ASN A 799 1.42 23.73 -26.26
N ASN A 800 0.83 22.53 -26.23
CA ASN A 800 1.09 21.41 -27.15
C ASN A 800 2.47 20.74 -27.01
N GLU A 801 3.33 21.18 -26.09
CA GLU A 801 4.60 20.51 -25.81
C GLU A 801 4.53 19.67 -24.54
N ALA A 802 4.63 18.35 -24.73
CA ALA A 802 4.60 17.36 -23.67
C ALA A 802 6.00 17.00 -23.19
N LEU A 803 6.17 16.89 -21.87
CA LEU A 803 7.39 16.35 -21.25
C LEU A 803 7.25 14.84 -21.08
N VAL A 804 8.17 14.07 -21.66
CA VAL A 804 8.03 12.61 -21.78
C VAL A 804 9.06 11.85 -20.96
N SER A 805 10.31 12.31 -20.96
CA SER A 805 11.42 11.63 -20.29
C SER A 805 12.34 12.63 -19.56
N VAL A 806 12.92 12.19 -18.45
CA VAL A 806 13.91 12.97 -17.68
C VAL A 806 15.00 12.02 -17.17
N ALA A 807 16.24 12.50 -17.16
CA ALA A 807 17.38 11.79 -16.58
C ALA A 807 18.36 12.79 -15.95
N SER A 808 18.98 12.41 -14.84
CA SER A 808 20.18 13.07 -14.33
C SER A 808 21.39 12.38 -14.95
N VAL A 809 22.24 13.13 -15.65
CA VAL A 809 23.40 12.59 -16.37
C VAL A 809 24.61 13.52 -16.24
N GLN A 810 25.79 12.90 -16.21
CA GLN A 810 27.05 13.61 -16.37
C GLN A 810 27.49 13.51 -17.85
N LEU A 811 27.79 14.65 -18.46
CA LEU A 811 28.09 14.74 -19.89
C LEU A 811 29.52 15.24 -20.15
N GLY A 812 30.21 14.56 -21.06
CA GLY A 812 31.58 14.86 -21.46
C GLY A 812 32.55 14.86 -20.27
N ASN A 813 33.32 15.94 -20.14
CA ASN A 813 34.26 16.17 -19.05
C ASN A 813 33.72 17.17 -18.00
N SER A 814 32.42 17.48 -18.04
CA SER A 814 31.81 18.40 -17.07
C SER A 814 31.83 17.76 -15.68
N THR A 815 32.26 18.50 -14.67
CA THR A 815 32.18 18.09 -13.26
C THR A 815 30.77 18.27 -12.71
N THR A 816 29.97 19.17 -13.30
CA THR A 816 28.58 19.40 -12.89
C THR A 816 27.64 18.45 -13.65
N PRO A 817 26.77 17.71 -12.96
CA PRO A 817 25.73 16.91 -13.59
C PRO A 817 24.59 17.79 -14.11
N PHE A 818 23.86 17.29 -15.10
CA PHE A 818 22.74 18.00 -15.74
C PHE A 818 21.45 17.20 -15.65
N TYR A 819 20.33 17.90 -15.56
CA TYR A 819 19.02 17.34 -15.85
C TYR A 819 18.74 17.45 -17.34
N VAL A 820 18.53 16.32 -18.00
CA VAL A 820 18.16 16.27 -19.41
C VAL A 820 16.70 15.87 -19.52
N VAL A 821 15.93 16.64 -20.28
CA VAL A 821 14.48 16.48 -20.45
C VAL A 821 14.14 16.32 -21.93
N GLY A 822 13.42 15.25 -22.24
CA GLY A 822 12.95 14.93 -23.58
C GLY A 822 11.50 15.36 -23.77
N THR A 823 11.24 16.08 -24.86
CA THR A 823 9.90 16.61 -25.17
C THR A 823 9.30 16.00 -26.44
N ALA A 824 7.99 16.16 -26.59
CA ALA A 824 7.22 15.78 -27.77
C ALA A 824 6.21 16.90 -28.07
N ILE A 825 6.19 17.39 -29.31
CA ILE A 825 5.26 18.44 -29.75
C ILE A 825 4.08 17.76 -30.43
N TYR A 826 2.93 17.78 -29.74
CA TYR A 826 1.72 17.14 -30.23
C TYR A 826 0.92 18.09 -31.11
N VAL A 827 0.64 17.66 -32.34
CA VAL A 827 -0.28 18.36 -33.23
C VAL A 827 -1.52 17.46 -33.36
N PRO A 828 -2.73 17.92 -32.97
CA PRO A 828 -3.94 17.09 -32.98
C PRO A 828 -4.26 16.44 -34.33
N SER A 829 -3.84 17.05 -35.44
CA SER A 829 -4.03 16.49 -36.79
C SER A 829 -3.11 15.32 -37.11
N ASP A 830 -2.01 15.13 -36.36
CA ASP A 830 -1.00 14.12 -36.64
C ASP A 830 -1.21 12.85 -35.80
N THR A 831 -1.11 11.69 -36.45
CA THR A 831 -1.19 10.38 -35.78
C THR A 831 0.07 10.05 -34.97
N GLU A 832 1.21 10.63 -35.34
CA GLU A 832 2.50 10.43 -34.68
C GLU A 832 3.23 11.75 -34.51
N CYS A 833 3.97 11.88 -33.40
CA CYS A 833 4.76 13.05 -33.10
C CYS A 833 5.96 13.17 -34.06
N LYS A 834 6.01 14.24 -34.86
CA LYS A 834 7.09 14.50 -35.84
C LYS A 834 8.20 15.40 -35.31
N GLN A 835 7.96 16.12 -34.21
CA GLN A 835 8.87 17.13 -33.64
C GLN A 835 9.01 16.96 -32.13
N GLY A 836 10.19 17.25 -31.59
CA GLY A 836 10.47 17.24 -30.16
C GLY A 836 11.79 17.94 -29.86
N ARG A 837 12.12 18.10 -28.57
CA ARG A 837 13.36 18.74 -28.11
C ARG A 837 14.06 17.91 -27.06
N ILE A 838 15.38 18.10 -26.96
CA ILE A 838 16.20 17.67 -25.83
C ILE A 838 16.66 18.94 -25.11
N LEU A 839 16.17 19.15 -23.90
CA LEU A 839 16.46 20.31 -23.07
C LEU A 839 17.44 19.91 -21.98
N ILE A 840 18.52 20.68 -21.79
CA ILE A 840 19.54 20.42 -20.79
C ILE A 840 19.53 21.56 -19.76
N TYR A 841 19.33 21.21 -18.50
CA TYR A 841 19.30 22.15 -17.38
C TYR A 841 20.45 21.88 -16.40
N ALA A 842 21.10 22.94 -15.96
CA ALA A 842 21.97 22.95 -14.78
C ALA A 842 21.19 23.46 -13.57
N VAL A 843 21.52 22.95 -12.38
CA VAL A 843 21.02 23.48 -11.12
C VAL A 843 22.01 24.52 -10.61
N GLU A 844 21.61 25.78 -10.62
CA GLU A 844 22.38 26.91 -10.07
C GLU A 844 21.48 27.62 -9.04
N ASP A 845 21.97 27.82 -7.82
CA ASP A 845 21.23 28.48 -6.72
C ASP A 845 19.81 27.91 -6.50
N GLN A 846 19.69 26.57 -6.49
CA GLN A 846 18.39 25.86 -6.37
C GLN A 846 17.37 26.20 -7.48
N ARG A 847 17.84 26.67 -8.64
CA ARG A 847 17.00 26.97 -9.81
C ARG A 847 17.49 26.21 -11.03
N LEU A 848 16.55 25.90 -11.92
CA LEU A 848 16.85 25.28 -13.21
C LEU A 848 17.22 26.35 -14.23
N LYS A 849 18.43 26.27 -14.77
CA LYS A 849 18.92 27.14 -15.83
C LYS A 849 19.15 26.34 -17.10
N LEU A 850 18.52 26.76 -18.19
CA LEU A 850 18.66 26.12 -19.50
C LEU A 850 20.09 26.36 -20.04
N VAL A 851 20.80 25.27 -20.33
CA VAL A 851 22.17 25.27 -20.87
C VAL A 851 22.15 25.01 -22.38
N ASN A 852 21.36 24.04 -22.83
CA ASN A 852 21.23 23.69 -24.25
C ASN A 852 19.79 23.30 -24.60
N ASP A 853 19.39 23.62 -25.82
CA ASP A 853 18.15 23.18 -26.44
C ASP A 853 18.49 22.59 -27.82
N LYS A 854 18.17 21.30 -28.03
CA LYS A 854 18.39 20.59 -29.28
C LYS A 854 17.08 20.07 -29.86
N GLU A 855 16.71 20.58 -31.03
CA GLU A 855 15.56 20.09 -31.79
C GLU A 855 15.82 18.71 -32.42
N VAL A 856 14.79 17.86 -32.38
CA VAL A 856 14.80 16.51 -32.94
C VAL A 856 13.51 16.18 -33.70
N LYS A 857 13.61 15.25 -34.65
CA LYS A 857 12.50 14.81 -35.50
C LYS A 857 11.79 13.60 -34.87
N GLY A 858 10.97 13.85 -33.86
CA GLY A 858 10.16 12.84 -33.18
C GLY A 858 10.07 13.07 -31.67
N ALA A 859 9.29 12.24 -30.98
CA ALA A 859 9.19 12.27 -29.53
C ALA A 859 10.41 11.62 -28.87
N VAL A 860 10.98 12.26 -27.84
CA VAL A 860 12.09 11.69 -27.06
C VAL A 860 11.55 10.83 -25.92
N LEU A 861 11.42 9.52 -26.17
CA LEU A 861 10.65 8.59 -25.33
C LEU A 861 11.43 8.11 -24.10
N SER A 862 12.74 7.86 -24.23
CA SER A 862 13.62 7.42 -23.16
C SER A 862 15.03 7.94 -23.37
N MET A 863 15.77 8.15 -22.28
CA MET A 863 17.14 8.63 -22.30
C MET A 863 17.98 7.95 -21.21
N ALA A 864 19.28 7.83 -21.45
CA ALA A 864 20.24 7.33 -20.48
C ALA A 864 21.64 7.90 -20.73
N ALA A 865 22.53 7.76 -19.75
CA ALA A 865 23.96 7.99 -19.95
C ALA A 865 24.63 6.72 -20.50
N LEU A 866 25.54 6.91 -21.45
CA LEU A 866 26.41 5.87 -22.01
C LEU A 866 27.81 6.46 -22.20
N ASN A 867 28.80 6.02 -21.42
CA ASN A 867 30.20 6.50 -21.53
C ASN A 867 30.35 8.03 -21.58
N ASN A 868 29.70 8.75 -20.63
CA ASN A 868 29.62 10.22 -20.58
C ASN A 868 28.96 10.90 -21.79
N LYS A 869 28.27 10.13 -22.64
CA LYS A 869 27.47 10.60 -23.76
C LYS A 869 25.98 10.40 -23.45
N LEU A 870 25.13 11.08 -24.20
CA LEU A 870 23.68 10.99 -24.05
C LEU A 870 23.10 10.05 -25.10
N ILE A 871 22.49 8.95 -24.69
CA ILE A 871 21.72 8.09 -25.59
C ILE A 871 20.23 8.37 -25.44
N CYS A 872 19.53 8.54 -26.56
CA CYS A 872 18.10 8.86 -26.61
C CYS A 872 17.36 7.92 -27.58
N SER A 873 16.13 7.54 -27.23
CA SER A 873 15.18 6.97 -28.18
C SER A 873 14.26 8.06 -28.72
N ILE A 874 14.17 8.13 -30.03
CA ILE A 874 13.40 9.12 -30.78
C ILE A 874 12.54 8.35 -31.78
N ASN A 875 11.26 8.15 -31.46
CA ASN A 875 10.33 7.27 -32.16
C ASN A 875 10.96 5.90 -32.51
N SER A 876 11.22 5.64 -33.79
CA SER A 876 11.80 4.40 -34.34
C SER A 876 13.34 4.38 -34.35
N SER A 877 14.01 5.39 -33.80
CA SER A 877 15.47 5.51 -33.82
C SER A 877 16.09 5.60 -32.44
N VAL A 878 17.25 4.97 -32.25
CA VAL A 878 18.10 5.13 -31.07
C VAL A 878 19.34 5.90 -31.50
N ARG A 879 19.62 7.03 -30.84
CA ARG A 879 20.67 7.96 -31.23
C ARG A 879 21.61 8.27 -30.07
N LEU A 880 22.90 8.33 -30.35
CA LEU A 880 23.93 8.72 -29.40
C LEU A 880 24.42 10.13 -29.71
N PHE A 881 24.44 10.98 -28.69
CA PHE A 881 24.91 12.35 -28.77
C PHE A 881 26.15 12.55 -27.90
N GLU A 882 27.18 13.11 -28.51
CA GLU A 882 28.37 13.59 -27.82
C GLU A 882 28.15 15.01 -27.31
N TRP A 883 28.66 15.29 -26.11
CA TRP A 883 28.63 16.63 -25.51
C TRP A 883 29.92 17.38 -25.85
N THR A 884 29.80 18.49 -26.56
CA THR A 884 30.96 19.30 -27.00
C THR A 884 31.41 20.29 -25.93
N SER A 885 32.62 20.85 -26.09
CA SER A 885 33.14 21.93 -25.23
C SER A 885 32.34 23.23 -25.33
N GLU A 886 31.54 23.39 -26.39
CA GLU A 886 30.66 24.54 -26.62
C GLU A 886 29.29 24.36 -25.94
N ASN A 887 29.13 23.31 -25.12
CA ASN A 887 27.87 22.92 -24.49
C ASN A 887 26.77 22.60 -25.51
N GLU A 888 27.12 21.89 -26.59
CA GLU A 888 26.18 21.44 -27.61
C GLU A 888 26.11 19.92 -27.75
N LEU A 889 24.93 19.41 -28.12
CA LEU A 889 24.73 18.01 -28.48
C LEU A 889 25.02 17.78 -29.97
N ARG A 890 26.07 17.00 -30.24
CA ARG A 890 26.44 16.54 -31.58
C ARG A 890 26.04 15.09 -31.78
N LEU A 891 25.31 14.79 -32.85
CA LEU A 891 24.95 13.42 -33.19
C LEU A 891 26.21 12.64 -33.63
N GLU A 892 26.45 11.51 -32.99
CA GLU A 892 27.57 10.63 -33.30
C GLU A 892 27.13 9.44 -34.14
N CYS A 893 26.16 8.66 -33.64
CA CYS A 893 25.67 7.47 -34.33
C CYS A 893 24.19 7.19 -34.09
N SER A 894 23.60 6.32 -34.91
CA SER A 894 22.16 6.02 -34.88
C SER A 894 21.86 4.58 -35.31
N SER A 895 20.79 4.01 -34.75
CA SER A 895 20.20 2.72 -35.13
C SER A 895 18.71 2.88 -35.40
N PHE A 896 18.17 2.22 -36.42
CA PHE A 896 16.83 2.48 -36.98
C PHE A 896 15.94 1.23 -37.07
N ASN A 897 16.36 0.10 -36.49
CA ASN A 897 15.65 -1.17 -36.66
C ASN A 897 14.56 -1.38 -35.59
N PHE A 898 13.72 -0.36 -35.34
CA PHE A 898 12.66 -0.38 -34.32
C PHE A 898 11.35 0.13 -34.91
N ILE A 899 10.22 -0.34 -34.39
CA ILE A 899 8.91 0.27 -34.67
C ILE A 899 8.81 1.55 -33.83
N THR A 900 8.94 1.40 -32.52
CA THR A 900 9.04 2.53 -31.58
C THR A 900 9.83 2.07 -30.37
N ALA A 901 11.00 2.69 -30.16
CA ALA A 901 11.88 2.39 -29.04
C ALA A 901 11.40 3.14 -27.79
N LEU A 902 10.58 2.46 -26.97
CA LEU A 902 9.97 3.04 -25.78
C LEU A 902 10.96 3.14 -24.61
N PHE A 903 11.86 2.16 -24.46
CA PHE A 903 12.71 2.04 -23.28
C PHE A 903 14.17 1.85 -23.67
N ILE A 904 15.07 2.53 -22.96
CA ILE A 904 16.51 2.34 -23.05
C ILE A 904 17.08 2.05 -21.66
N LYS A 905 17.90 0.99 -21.56
CA LYS A 905 18.69 0.67 -20.37
C LYS A 905 20.14 0.43 -20.76
N THR A 906 21.07 0.92 -19.95
CA THR A 906 22.51 0.83 -20.22
C THR A 906 23.25 0.05 -19.12
N LYS A 907 24.28 -0.71 -19.50
CA LYS A 907 25.22 -1.36 -18.57
C LYS A 907 26.59 -1.49 -19.24
N GLY A 908 27.53 -0.63 -18.85
CA GLY A 908 28.79 -0.49 -19.60
C GLY A 908 28.48 -0.12 -21.05
N ASP A 909 29.07 -0.82 -22.02
CA ASP A 909 28.84 -0.59 -23.45
C ASP A 909 27.55 -1.23 -24.01
N LEU A 910 26.82 -1.98 -23.19
CA LEU A 910 25.58 -2.64 -23.60
C LEU A 910 24.38 -1.70 -23.47
N VAL A 911 23.55 -1.69 -24.51
CA VAL A 911 22.31 -0.93 -24.60
C VAL A 911 21.17 -1.89 -24.90
N LEU A 912 20.25 -2.04 -23.94
CA LEU A 912 19.01 -2.78 -24.11
C LEU A 912 17.92 -1.81 -24.57
N VAL A 913 17.25 -2.15 -25.67
CA VAL A 913 16.15 -1.38 -26.25
C VAL A 913 14.87 -2.20 -26.17
N GLY A 914 13.85 -1.65 -25.50
CA GLY A 914 12.49 -2.19 -25.48
C GLY A 914 11.64 -1.55 -26.57
N ASP A 915 11.08 -2.37 -27.45
CA ASP A 915 10.20 -1.93 -28.55
C ASP A 915 8.73 -2.13 -28.19
N ILE A 916 7.85 -1.26 -28.69
CA ILE A 916 6.41 -1.34 -28.45
C ILE A 916 5.79 -2.69 -28.80
N MET A 917 6.24 -3.35 -29.88
CA MET A 917 5.68 -4.64 -30.34
C MET A 917 6.73 -5.70 -30.67
N ARG A 918 8.00 -5.33 -30.80
CA ARG A 918 9.10 -6.24 -31.18
C ARG A 918 9.99 -6.64 -29.99
N SER A 919 9.39 -6.87 -28.81
CA SER A 919 10.11 -7.36 -27.62
C SER A 919 11.37 -6.51 -27.32
N MET A 920 12.53 -7.15 -27.12
CA MET A 920 13.80 -6.52 -26.77
C MET A 920 14.87 -6.72 -27.83
N SER A 921 15.73 -5.71 -28.01
CA SER A 921 16.97 -5.79 -28.79
C SER A 921 18.18 -5.35 -27.97
N LEU A 922 19.31 -6.02 -28.14
CA LEU A 922 20.57 -5.70 -27.46
C LEU A 922 21.59 -5.16 -28.45
N LEU A 923 22.00 -3.92 -28.22
CA LEU A 923 23.06 -3.25 -28.96
C LEU A 923 24.33 -3.19 -28.10
N ALA A 924 25.50 -3.22 -28.73
CA ALA A 924 26.76 -2.82 -28.14
C ALA A 924 27.27 -1.57 -28.84
N TYR A 925 27.70 -0.59 -28.05
CA TYR A 925 28.39 0.56 -28.59
C TYR A 925 29.89 0.27 -28.73
N LYS A 926 30.41 0.40 -29.94
CA LYS A 926 31.84 0.27 -30.24
C LYS A 926 32.46 1.66 -30.29
N SER A 927 33.08 2.09 -29.19
CA SER A 927 33.70 3.42 -29.07
C SER A 927 34.76 3.70 -30.15
N ILE A 928 35.49 2.69 -30.61
CA ILE A 928 36.54 2.83 -31.64
C ILE A 928 35.93 3.18 -33.00
N ASP A 929 34.84 2.50 -33.35
CA ASP A 929 34.18 2.64 -34.64
C ASP A 929 33.07 3.71 -34.63
N SER A 930 32.76 4.27 -33.44
CA SER A 930 31.65 5.20 -33.22
C SER A 930 30.32 4.68 -33.79
N GLN A 931 30.05 3.38 -33.65
CA GLN A 931 28.86 2.73 -34.21
C GLN A 931 28.17 1.79 -33.22
N PHE A 932 26.87 1.57 -33.45
CA PHE A 932 26.12 0.53 -32.74
C PHE A 932 26.21 -0.79 -33.50
N GLU A 933 26.61 -1.83 -32.81
CA GLU A 933 26.53 -3.22 -33.29
C GLU A 933 25.31 -3.90 -32.65
N GLU A 934 24.38 -4.38 -33.46
CA GLU A 934 23.26 -5.19 -32.97
C GLU A 934 23.77 -6.61 -32.67
N ILE A 935 23.91 -6.93 -31.37
CA ILE A 935 24.39 -8.23 -30.90
C ILE A 935 23.31 -9.29 -31.16
N THR A 936 22.10 -9.02 -30.68
CA THR A 936 20.98 -9.97 -30.77
C THR A 936 19.63 -9.30 -30.51
N ARG A 937 18.55 -9.98 -30.86
CA ARG A 937 17.16 -9.54 -30.73
C ARG A 937 16.23 -10.71 -30.47
N ASP A 938 15.17 -10.46 -29.70
CA ASP A 938 14.06 -11.39 -29.57
C ASP A 938 13.04 -11.14 -30.68
N HIS A 939 12.78 -12.17 -31.48
CA HIS A 939 11.84 -12.10 -32.60
C HIS A 939 10.38 -12.33 -32.19
N SER A 940 10.13 -12.48 -30.89
CA SER A 940 8.78 -12.60 -30.34
C SER A 940 8.04 -11.26 -30.43
N ASN A 941 6.75 -11.32 -30.76
CA ASN A 941 5.90 -10.13 -30.83
C ASN A 941 5.21 -9.89 -29.50
N GLU A 942 6.00 -9.46 -28.50
CA GLU A 942 5.52 -9.12 -27.17
C GLU A 942 5.43 -7.60 -27.03
N TRP A 943 4.33 -7.12 -26.43
CA TRP A 943 4.05 -5.70 -26.25
C TRP A 943 4.68 -5.20 -24.95
N THR A 944 5.90 -4.68 -25.04
CA THR A 944 6.71 -4.39 -23.85
C THR A 944 6.19 -3.18 -23.07
N THR A 945 6.16 -3.30 -21.73
CA THR A 945 5.76 -2.21 -20.82
C THR A 945 6.91 -1.73 -19.94
N ALA A 946 7.89 -2.59 -19.68
CA ALA A 946 9.13 -2.25 -18.98
C ALA A 946 10.23 -3.27 -19.32
N VAL A 947 11.48 -2.83 -19.34
CA VAL A 947 12.65 -3.69 -19.59
C VAL A 947 13.77 -3.35 -18.61
N GLU A 948 14.60 -4.33 -18.26
CA GLU A 948 15.80 -4.12 -17.47
C GLU A 948 16.89 -5.16 -17.77
N ILE A 949 18.15 -4.72 -17.63
CA ILE A 949 19.31 -5.58 -17.72
C ILE A 949 19.58 -6.14 -16.32
N VAL A 950 19.46 -7.46 -16.12
CA VAL A 950 19.76 -8.10 -14.82
C VAL A 950 21.27 -8.27 -14.68
N ASP A 951 21.89 -8.96 -15.64
CA ASP A 951 23.33 -9.16 -15.72
C ASP A 951 23.85 -8.94 -17.16
N SER A 952 25.09 -9.33 -17.49
CA SER A 952 25.65 -9.13 -18.84
C SER A 952 25.03 -10.04 -19.92
N ASP A 953 24.36 -11.11 -19.51
CA ASP A 953 23.81 -12.13 -20.39
C ASP A 953 22.29 -12.28 -20.25
N THR A 954 21.71 -11.85 -19.12
CA THR A 954 20.32 -12.06 -18.75
C THR A 954 19.57 -10.73 -18.71
N MET A 955 18.47 -10.67 -19.44
CA MET A 955 17.59 -9.50 -19.54
C MET A 955 16.16 -9.90 -19.17
N ILE A 956 15.43 -8.97 -18.55
CA ILE A 956 14.03 -9.17 -18.15
C ILE A 956 13.13 -8.12 -18.79
N ALA A 957 11.93 -8.52 -19.17
CA ALA A 957 10.88 -7.62 -19.64
C ALA A 957 9.52 -7.98 -19.07
N ALA A 958 8.67 -6.97 -19.02
CA ALA A 958 7.24 -7.09 -18.75
C ALA A 958 6.43 -6.77 -20.01
N GLU A 959 5.24 -7.35 -20.12
CA GLU A 959 4.32 -7.13 -21.23
C GLU A 959 2.89 -6.75 -20.80
N ASN A 960 2.12 -6.22 -21.76
CA ASN A 960 0.76 -5.72 -21.54
C ASN A 960 -0.26 -6.78 -21.08
N ALA A 961 0.01 -8.07 -21.30
CA ALA A 961 -0.83 -9.18 -20.84
C ALA A 961 -0.50 -9.63 -19.40
N TYR A 962 0.18 -8.77 -18.62
CA TYR A 962 0.53 -8.97 -17.21
C TYR A 962 1.55 -10.10 -16.96
N ASN A 963 2.38 -10.39 -17.97
CA ASN A 963 3.43 -11.40 -17.89
C ASN A 963 4.83 -10.76 -17.77
N LEU A 964 5.74 -11.52 -17.19
CA LEU A 964 7.18 -11.31 -17.24
C LEU A 964 7.82 -12.42 -18.06
N TYR A 965 8.85 -12.07 -18.80
CA TYR A 965 9.69 -13.04 -19.49
C TYR A 965 11.15 -12.62 -19.45
N VAL A 966 12.01 -13.63 -19.51
CA VAL A 966 13.46 -13.47 -19.41
C VAL A 966 14.08 -14.04 -20.67
N VAL A 967 15.00 -13.27 -21.25
CA VAL A 967 15.87 -13.74 -22.33
C VAL A 967 17.31 -13.82 -21.85
N ARG A 968 18.01 -14.88 -22.26
CA ARG A 968 19.44 -15.05 -22.04
C ARG A 968 20.18 -15.06 -23.38
N LYS A 969 21.27 -14.31 -23.45
CA LYS A 969 22.21 -14.32 -24.56
C LYS A 969 22.94 -15.66 -24.59
N GLU A 970 22.87 -16.39 -25.70
CA GLU A 970 23.64 -17.62 -25.87
C GLU A 970 25.12 -17.32 -26.08
N ALA A 971 25.99 -18.17 -25.53
CA ALA A 971 27.42 -18.09 -25.77
C ALA A 971 27.71 -18.43 -27.23
N LYS A 972 28.57 -17.64 -27.87
CA LYS A 972 28.99 -17.88 -29.25
C LYS A 972 29.81 -19.17 -29.30
N ILE A 973 29.38 -20.16 -30.07
CA ILE A 973 30.14 -21.39 -30.32
C ILE A 973 31.25 -21.03 -31.32
N GLU A 974 32.51 -21.31 -30.99
CA GLU A 974 33.64 -21.06 -31.89
C GLU A 974 33.50 -21.94 -33.16
N GLY A 975 33.39 -21.30 -34.33
CA GLY A 975 33.34 -21.98 -35.64
C GLY A 975 32.07 -21.75 -36.46
N GLU A 976 31.01 -21.17 -35.89
CA GLU A 976 29.80 -20.79 -36.62
C GLU A 976 29.72 -19.25 -36.83
N ASP A 977 29.43 -18.84 -38.07
CA ASP A 977 29.15 -17.44 -38.45
C ASP A 977 27.74 -16.97 -38.00
N GLU A 978 26.99 -17.79 -37.28
CA GLU A 978 25.67 -17.39 -36.76
C GLU A 978 25.80 -16.29 -35.69
N LYS A 979 25.00 -15.24 -35.86
CA LYS A 979 24.83 -14.19 -34.82
C LYS A 979 24.32 -14.83 -33.54
N THR A 980 24.80 -14.35 -32.39
CA THR A 980 24.28 -14.74 -31.07
C THR A 980 22.76 -14.56 -31.02
N LYS A 981 22.03 -15.56 -30.54
CA LYS A 981 20.56 -15.52 -30.41
C LYS A 981 20.17 -15.32 -28.95
N PHE A 982 19.01 -14.71 -28.75
CA PHE A 982 18.34 -14.76 -27.47
C PHE A 982 17.57 -16.05 -27.32
N ARG A 983 17.78 -16.73 -26.18
CA ARG A 983 16.98 -17.88 -25.76
C ARG A 983 16.05 -17.45 -24.63
N GLN A 984 14.77 -17.75 -24.77
CA GLN A 984 13.79 -17.56 -23.69
C GLN A 984 14.14 -18.51 -22.53
N ALA A 985 14.42 -17.91 -21.38
CA ALA A 985 14.96 -18.59 -20.20
C ALA A 985 13.96 -18.67 -19.04
N GLY A 986 12.91 -17.84 -19.06
CA GLY A 986 11.88 -17.85 -18.02
C GLY A 986 10.59 -17.18 -18.48
N PHE A 987 9.47 -17.67 -17.94
CA PHE A 987 8.12 -17.20 -18.21
C PHE A 987 7.33 -17.13 -16.91
N TRP A 988 6.60 -16.05 -16.70
CA TRP A 988 5.85 -15.84 -15.46
C TRP A 988 4.61 -14.98 -15.67
N TYR A 989 3.45 -15.42 -15.20
CA TYR A 989 2.27 -14.55 -15.08
C TYR A 989 2.27 -13.87 -13.72
N LEU A 990 2.52 -12.56 -13.72
CA LEU A 990 2.48 -11.73 -12.51
C LEU A 990 1.03 -11.42 -12.13
N GLY A 991 0.18 -11.11 -13.12
CA GLY A 991 -1.21 -10.66 -12.91
C GLY A 991 -1.36 -9.15 -12.72
N GLU A 992 -0.26 -8.42 -12.81
CA GLU A 992 -0.17 -6.96 -12.67
C GLU A 992 0.60 -6.34 -13.82
N ASN A 993 0.37 -5.05 -14.08
CA ASN A 993 1.05 -4.32 -15.15
C ASN A 993 2.26 -3.56 -14.61
N VAL A 994 3.47 -3.98 -14.98
CA VAL A 994 4.72 -3.34 -14.55
C VAL A 994 5.03 -2.14 -15.42
N ASN A 995 5.18 -0.96 -14.81
CA ASN A 995 5.54 0.28 -15.49
C ASN A 995 7.03 0.59 -15.43
N VAL A 996 7.71 0.18 -14.36
CA VAL A 996 9.11 0.56 -14.12
C VAL A 996 9.89 -0.54 -13.41
N PHE A 997 11.11 -0.76 -13.87
CA PHE A 997 12.15 -1.54 -13.21
C PHE A 997 13.29 -0.63 -12.75
N ARG A 998 13.81 -0.85 -11.55
CA ARG A 998 15.00 -0.17 -11.01
C ARG A 998 15.86 -1.13 -10.21
N ARG A 999 17.17 -1.10 -10.48
CA ARG A 999 18.15 -1.86 -9.69
C ARG A 999 18.29 -1.26 -8.29
N GLY A 1000 18.30 -2.12 -7.28
CA GLY A 1000 18.45 -1.75 -5.88
C GLY A 1000 17.57 -2.59 -4.97
N SER A 1001 17.67 -2.34 -3.67
CA SER A 1001 16.85 -2.97 -2.62
C SER A 1001 16.37 -1.88 -1.68
N LEU A 1002 15.20 -2.09 -1.09
CA LEU A 1002 14.64 -1.22 -0.06
C LEU A 1002 15.44 -1.32 1.25
N LEU A 1003 16.08 -2.46 1.50
CA LEU A 1003 16.79 -2.72 2.74
C LEU A 1003 18.29 -2.47 2.58
N THR A 1004 18.90 -2.00 3.68
CA THR A 1004 20.36 -2.01 3.82
C THR A 1004 20.76 -3.46 4.09
N PRO A 1005 21.66 -4.08 3.29
CA PRO A 1005 22.03 -5.47 3.48
C PRO A 1005 22.67 -5.65 4.86
N ASN A 1006 21.95 -6.31 5.77
CA ASN A 1006 22.52 -6.75 7.03
C ASN A 1006 23.46 -7.93 6.73
N THR A 1007 24.66 -7.92 7.30
CA THR A 1007 25.68 -8.98 7.14
C THR A 1007 25.27 -10.34 7.72
N ASP A 1008 24.09 -10.45 8.35
CA ASP A 1008 23.66 -11.61 9.13
C ASP A 1008 22.59 -12.48 8.44
N THR A 1009 22.16 -12.17 7.20
CA THR A 1009 21.24 -13.05 6.46
C THR A 1009 21.98 -14.24 5.86
N GLY A 1010 21.55 -15.47 6.18
CA GLY A 1010 22.19 -16.70 5.71
C GLY A 1010 22.05 -16.99 4.21
N THR A 1011 21.21 -16.24 3.49
CA THR A 1011 20.92 -16.40 2.06
C THR A 1011 21.76 -15.46 1.20
N ASN A 1012 22.59 -16.04 0.32
CA ASN A 1012 23.37 -15.30 -0.67
C ASN A 1012 22.51 -14.99 -1.90
N PHE A 1013 21.97 -13.78 -1.99
CA PHE A 1013 21.26 -13.31 -3.17
C PHE A 1013 22.07 -12.25 -3.93
N THR A 1014 21.86 -12.16 -5.24
CA THR A 1014 22.54 -11.18 -6.10
C THR A 1014 21.57 -10.42 -6.98
N ASN A 1015 22.01 -9.25 -7.47
CA ASN A 1015 21.29 -8.40 -8.42
C ASN A 1015 19.83 -8.08 -8.02
N PRO A 1016 19.59 -7.42 -6.87
CA PRO A 1016 18.25 -7.05 -6.45
C PRO A 1016 17.65 -6.03 -7.42
N LEU A 1017 16.40 -6.29 -7.81
CA LEU A 1017 15.63 -5.50 -8.76
C LEU A 1017 14.27 -5.17 -8.17
N LEU A 1018 13.96 -3.89 -8.05
CA LEU A 1018 12.64 -3.40 -7.69
C LEU A 1018 11.79 -3.16 -8.94
N PHE A 1019 10.49 -3.39 -8.82
CA PHE A 1019 9.53 -3.01 -9.85
C PHE A 1019 8.28 -2.37 -9.27
N GLY A 1020 7.74 -1.37 -9.97
CA GLY A 1020 6.50 -0.69 -9.62
C GLY A 1020 5.40 -1.00 -10.64
N THR A 1021 4.20 -1.28 -10.15
CA THR A 1021 3.05 -1.64 -10.99
C THR A 1021 2.01 -0.52 -11.09
N ALA A 1022 1.23 -0.53 -12.18
CA ALA A 1022 0.07 0.34 -12.36
C ALA A 1022 -1.05 0.08 -11.35
N ASP A 1023 -0.96 -1.03 -10.60
CA ASP A 1023 -1.93 -1.45 -9.59
C ASP A 1023 -1.48 -1.10 -8.15
N GLY A 1024 -0.36 -0.38 -8.02
CA GLY A 1024 0.15 0.12 -6.73
C GLY A 1024 1.02 -0.86 -5.95
N SER A 1025 1.48 -1.95 -6.59
CA SER A 1025 2.40 -2.88 -5.94
C SER A 1025 3.84 -2.48 -6.15
N LEU A 1026 4.64 -2.71 -5.12
CA LEU A 1026 6.09 -2.67 -5.18
C LEU A 1026 6.60 -4.10 -4.99
N GLY A 1027 7.27 -4.65 -6.00
CA GLY A 1027 7.81 -5.99 -5.92
C GLY A 1027 9.33 -6.02 -6.05
N VAL A 1028 9.91 -7.14 -5.61
CA VAL A 1028 11.34 -7.40 -5.61
C VAL A 1028 11.64 -8.68 -6.37
N ILE A 1029 12.68 -8.65 -7.20
CA ILE A 1029 13.25 -9.81 -7.88
C ILE A 1029 14.70 -9.93 -7.47
N VAL A 1030 15.11 -11.12 -7.00
CA VAL A 1030 16.51 -11.43 -6.67
C VAL A 1030 16.97 -12.70 -7.37
N GLN A 1031 18.27 -12.82 -7.65
CA GLN A 1031 18.87 -14.06 -8.14
C GLN A 1031 19.36 -14.92 -6.98
N LEU A 1032 18.94 -16.19 -7.00
CA LEU A 1032 19.33 -17.23 -6.05
C LEU A 1032 20.43 -18.13 -6.63
N THR A 1033 21.11 -18.86 -5.74
CA THR A 1033 21.97 -19.99 -6.12
C THR A 1033 21.13 -21.13 -6.72
N GLU A 1034 21.73 -21.99 -7.54
CA GLU A 1034 21.01 -23.12 -8.14
C GLU A 1034 20.51 -24.13 -7.08
N ASP A 1035 21.26 -24.32 -6.00
CA ASP A 1035 20.89 -25.22 -4.91
C ASP A 1035 19.67 -24.71 -4.14
N ASP A 1036 19.66 -23.43 -3.79
CA ASP A 1036 18.53 -22.79 -3.10
C ASP A 1036 17.30 -22.75 -3.99
N PHE A 1037 17.46 -22.44 -5.27
CA PHE A 1037 16.36 -22.41 -6.23
C PHE A 1037 15.71 -23.79 -6.40
N ASN A 1038 16.50 -24.85 -6.57
CA ASN A 1038 15.98 -26.21 -6.69
C ASN A 1038 15.27 -26.66 -5.41
N PHE A 1039 15.79 -26.25 -4.24
CA PHE A 1039 15.13 -26.51 -2.96
C PHE A 1039 13.77 -25.82 -2.86
N LEU A 1040 13.73 -24.50 -3.09
CA LEU A 1040 12.50 -23.71 -3.02
C LEU A 1040 11.49 -24.12 -4.10
N LEU A 1041 11.94 -24.57 -5.27
CA LEU A 1041 11.04 -25.10 -6.32
C LEU A 1041 10.31 -26.37 -5.84
N ASN A 1042 11.01 -27.26 -5.14
CA ASN A 1042 10.40 -28.47 -4.58
C ASN A 1042 9.43 -28.13 -3.44
N LEU A 1043 9.78 -27.14 -2.61
CA LEU A 1043 8.92 -26.62 -1.57
C LEU A 1043 7.64 -26.00 -2.15
N GLN A 1044 7.77 -25.12 -3.14
CA GLN A 1044 6.66 -24.49 -3.85
C GLN A 1044 5.71 -25.51 -4.47
N ARG A 1045 6.24 -26.55 -5.12
CA ARG A 1045 5.43 -27.63 -5.71
C ARG A 1045 4.65 -28.41 -4.65
N SER A 1046 5.25 -28.63 -3.48
CA SER A 1046 4.60 -29.35 -2.39
C SER A 1046 3.50 -28.51 -1.74
N LEU A 1047 3.77 -27.21 -1.54
CA LEU A 1047 2.78 -26.23 -1.09
C LEU A 1047 1.59 -26.11 -2.04
N ALA A 1048 1.87 -25.94 -3.33
CA ALA A 1048 0.84 -25.77 -4.35
C ALA A 1048 -0.11 -26.97 -4.47
N ASN A 1049 0.37 -28.18 -4.19
CA ASN A 1049 -0.46 -29.39 -4.22
C ASN A 1049 -1.32 -29.57 -2.96
N ASN A 1050 -0.83 -29.10 -1.80
CA ASN A 1050 -1.52 -29.27 -0.52
C ASN A 1050 -2.47 -28.09 -0.20
N THR A 1051 -2.31 -26.95 -0.86
CA THR A 1051 -3.12 -25.75 -0.59
C THR A 1051 -4.37 -25.73 -1.48
N THR A 1052 -5.56 -25.79 -0.89
CA THR A 1052 -6.82 -25.57 -1.61
C THR A 1052 -7.18 -24.08 -1.61
N ASN A 1053 -7.25 -23.46 -2.79
CA ASN A 1053 -7.72 -22.07 -2.92
C ASN A 1053 -9.24 -21.99 -3.14
N CYS A 1054 -9.82 -20.83 -2.81
CA CYS A 1054 -11.25 -20.59 -2.88
C CYS A 1054 -11.81 -20.52 -4.31
N THR A 1055 -10.97 -20.38 -5.34
CA THR A 1055 -11.41 -20.36 -6.75
C THR A 1055 -11.29 -21.70 -7.46
N ARG A 1056 -10.75 -22.74 -6.79
CA ARG A 1056 -10.43 -24.07 -7.37
C ARG A 1056 -9.57 -24.00 -8.64
N ILE A 1057 -8.70 -23.00 -8.73
CA ILE A 1057 -7.78 -22.82 -9.86
C ILE A 1057 -6.47 -23.53 -9.54
N SER A 1058 -5.93 -24.34 -10.44
CA SER A 1058 -4.61 -24.94 -10.20
C SER A 1058 -3.53 -23.87 -10.19
N TYR A 1059 -2.54 -24.00 -9.30
CA TYR A 1059 -1.43 -23.06 -9.22
C TYR A 1059 -0.69 -22.91 -10.57
N ASP A 1060 -0.48 -24.02 -11.29
CA ASP A 1060 0.14 -23.99 -12.62
C ASP A 1060 -0.69 -23.16 -13.61
N THR A 1061 -2.02 -23.35 -13.67
CA THR A 1061 -2.90 -22.55 -14.54
C THR A 1061 -2.85 -21.06 -14.20
N TYR A 1062 -2.75 -20.73 -12.90
CA TYR A 1062 -2.63 -19.37 -12.43
C TYR A 1062 -1.33 -18.71 -12.92
N ARG A 1063 -0.16 -19.32 -12.66
CA ARG A 1063 1.15 -18.74 -12.98
C ARG A 1063 1.63 -18.93 -14.41
N ASN A 1064 1.00 -19.81 -15.20
CA ASN A 1064 1.34 -19.98 -16.62
C ASN A 1064 1.23 -18.67 -17.39
N PHE A 1065 2.27 -18.40 -18.18
CA PHE A 1065 2.33 -17.29 -19.11
C PHE A 1065 1.20 -17.41 -20.11
N ASN A 1066 0.44 -16.33 -20.28
CA ASN A 1066 -0.73 -16.34 -21.14
C ASN A 1066 -0.87 -15.00 -21.85
N ASN A 1067 -0.74 -15.03 -23.18
CA ASN A 1067 -1.09 -13.92 -24.04
C ASN A 1067 -2.02 -14.39 -25.17
N GLN A 1068 -2.44 -13.49 -26.05
CA GLN A 1068 -3.39 -13.82 -27.13
C GLN A 1068 -2.88 -14.90 -28.10
N LYS A 1069 -1.55 -15.12 -28.18
CA LYS A 1069 -0.92 -16.01 -29.16
C LYS A 1069 -0.52 -17.35 -28.59
N LYS A 1070 0.02 -17.37 -27.36
CA LYS A 1070 0.60 -18.57 -26.74
C LYS A 1070 0.27 -18.65 -25.25
N VAL A 1071 0.24 -19.90 -24.77
CA VAL A 1071 0.20 -20.24 -23.36
C VAL A 1071 1.42 -21.11 -23.08
N GLU A 1072 2.32 -20.63 -22.24
CA GLU A 1072 3.57 -21.30 -21.89
C GLU A 1072 3.62 -21.63 -20.40
N LYS A 1073 4.31 -22.72 -20.05
CA LYS A 1073 4.44 -23.12 -18.65
C LYS A 1073 5.36 -22.15 -17.90
N HIS A 1074 4.96 -21.79 -16.67
CA HIS A 1074 5.81 -20.95 -15.82
C HIS A 1074 7.17 -21.63 -15.53
N SER A 1075 8.24 -20.84 -15.57
CA SER A 1075 9.61 -21.32 -15.40
C SER A 1075 10.58 -20.19 -15.05
N GLY A 1076 11.67 -20.52 -14.34
CA GLY A 1076 12.75 -19.59 -14.00
C GLY A 1076 12.48 -18.66 -12.80
N PHE A 1077 11.29 -18.74 -12.20
CA PHE A 1077 10.85 -17.93 -11.07
C PHE A 1077 10.32 -18.80 -9.92
N ILE A 1078 10.59 -18.38 -8.70
CA ILE A 1078 10.02 -18.88 -7.44
C ILE A 1078 9.07 -17.82 -6.88
N ASP A 1079 7.86 -18.25 -6.53
CA ASP A 1079 6.81 -17.42 -5.94
C ASP A 1079 7.05 -17.21 -4.45
N GLY A 1080 7.60 -16.05 -4.11
CA GLY A 1080 7.84 -15.64 -2.74
C GLY A 1080 6.56 -15.51 -1.94
N ASP A 1081 5.50 -14.95 -2.54
CA ASP A 1081 4.21 -14.73 -1.86
C ASP A 1081 3.58 -16.07 -1.43
N LEU A 1082 3.72 -17.12 -2.26
CA LEU A 1082 3.26 -18.47 -1.90
C LEU A 1082 4.14 -19.11 -0.80
N ILE A 1083 5.45 -18.92 -0.87
CA ILE A 1083 6.39 -19.50 0.10
C ILE A 1083 6.24 -18.83 1.47
N GLU A 1084 6.05 -17.52 1.52
CA GLU A 1084 5.84 -16.78 2.75
C GLU A 1084 4.53 -17.16 3.45
N GLY A 1085 3.52 -17.60 2.69
CA GLY A 1085 2.29 -18.17 3.25
C GLY A 1085 2.53 -19.39 4.16
N LEU A 1086 3.72 -20.00 4.15
CA LEU A 1086 4.11 -21.00 5.16
C LEU A 1086 4.10 -20.45 6.58
N THR A 1087 4.40 -19.17 6.75
CA THR A 1087 4.45 -18.54 8.08
C THR A 1087 3.06 -18.42 8.72
N ASP A 1088 2.01 -18.44 7.91
CA ASP A 1088 0.61 -18.40 8.34
C ASP A 1088 0.00 -19.80 8.57
N MET A 1089 0.71 -20.87 8.19
CA MET A 1089 0.21 -22.24 8.35
C MET A 1089 0.40 -22.78 9.77
N SER A 1090 -0.51 -23.64 10.23
CA SER A 1090 -0.36 -24.34 11.50
C SER A 1090 0.88 -25.25 11.51
N ARG A 1091 1.51 -25.42 12.67
CA ARG A 1091 2.72 -26.25 12.83
C ARG A 1091 2.50 -27.71 12.38
N GLU A 1092 1.29 -28.23 12.56
CA GLU A 1092 0.88 -29.57 12.13
C GLU A 1092 0.98 -29.72 10.60
N ASN A 1093 0.42 -28.77 9.85
CA ASN A 1093 0.46 -28.76 8.39
C ASN A 1093 1.91 -28.66 7.86
N ILE A 1094 2.77 -27.90 8.55
CA ILE A 1094 4.19 -27.78 8.20
C ILE A 1094 4.91 -29.12 8.40
N ILE A 1095 4.65 -29.82 9.51
CA ILE A 1095 5.24 -31.14 9.77
C ILE A 1095 4.80 -32.15 8.71
N GLU A 1096 3.54 -32.14 8.29
CA GLU A 1096 3.04 -32.99 7.20
C GLU A 1096 3.71 -32.66 5.88
N LEU A 1097 3.87 -31.38 5.55
CA LEU A 1097 4.57 -30.93 4.35
C LEU A 1097 6.04 -31.40 4.33
N VAL A 1098 6.73 -31.30 5.47
CA VAL A 1098 8.13 -31.76 5.61
C VAL A 1098 8.23 -33.27 5.45
N LYS A 1099 7.31 -34.05 6.03
CA LYS A 1099 7.25 -35.50 5.82
C LYS A 1099 7.07 -35.84 4.34
N TYR A 1100 6.13 -35.18 3.66
CA TYR A 1100 5.90 -35.35 2.23
C TYR A 1100 7.15 -35.01 1.39
N MET A 1101 7.83 -33.91 1.73
CA MET A 1101 9.08 -33.51 1.07
C MET A 1101 10.19 -34.53 1.27
N LYS A 1102 10.34 -35.06 2.49
CA LYS A 1102 11.33 -36.09 2.82
C LYS A 1102 11.09 -37.38 2.03
N GLU A 1103 9.84 -37.83 1.95
CA GLU A 1103 9.46 -39.03 1.20
C GLU A 1103 9.69 -38.87 -0.32
N LYS A 1104 9.35 -37.71 -0.88
CA LYS A 1104 9.39 -37.48 -2.32
C LYS A 1104 10.77 -37.08 -2.86
N TYR A 1105 11.50 -36.25 -2.13
CA TYR A 1105 12.76 -35.65 -2.60
C TYR A 1105 14.00 -36.13 -1.85
N LYS A 1106 13.84 -37.03 -0.85
CA LYS A 1106 14.94 -37.68 -0.11
C LYS A 1106 15.94 -36.73 0.54
N ARG A 1107 15.51 -35.51 0.91
CA ARG A 1107 16.32 -34.53 1.64
C ARG A 1107 15.80 -34.44 3.06
N ASP A 1108 16.68 -34.63 4.04
CA ASP A 1108 16.33 -34.44 5.45
C ASP A 1108 16.38 -32.94 5.75
N THR A 1109 15.25 -32.37 6.14
CA THR A 1109 15.12 -30.94 6.50
C THR A 1109 14.20 -30.83 7.69
N SER A 1110 14.56 -30.02 8.67
CA SER A 1110 13.71 -29.79 9.83
C SER A 1110 12.66 -28.70 9.53
N PRO A 1111 11.47 -28.74 10.15
CA PRO A 1111 10.50 -27.64 10.05
C PRO A 1111 11.09 -26.27 10.46
N GLU A 1112 12.01 -26.28 11.43
CA GLU A 1112 12.67 -25.08 11.94
C GLU A 1112 13.65 -24.47 10.92
N GLU A 1113 14.37 -25.31 10.17
CA GLU A 1113 15.23 -24.85 9.07
C GLU A 1113 14.42 -24.19 7.95
N ILE A 1114 13.27 -24.77 7.57
CA ILE A 1114 12.41 -24.19 6.54
C ILE A 1114 11.86 -22.84 7.00
N LEU A 1115 11.33 -22.78 8.22
CA LEU A 1115 10.80 -21.53 8.77
C LEU A 1115 11.88 -20.45 8.85
N ARG A 1116 13.09 -20.80 9.29
CA ARG A 1116 14.22 -19.88 9.31
C ARG A 1116 14.59 -19.38 7.91
N LEU A 1117 14.62 -20.26 6.91
CA LEU A 1117 14.89 -19.87 5.52
C LEU A 1117 13.82 -18.91 4.99
N VAL A 1118 12.53 -19.19 5.25
CA VAL A 1118 11.44 -18.31 4.83
C VAL A 1118 11.53 -16.96 5.55
N GLU A 1119 11.85 -16.94 6.84
CA GLU A 1119 12.09 -15.70 7.59
C GLU A 1119 13.25 -14.90 7.00
N ASP A 1120 14.37 -15.54 6.65
CA ASP A 1120 15.50 -14.88 6.01
C ASP A 1120 15.14 -14.31 4.62
N LEU A 1121 14.29 -15.01 3.84
CA LEU A 1121 13.77 -14.52 2.55
C LEU A 1121 12.81 -13.33 2.73
N SER A 1122 11.96 -13.36 3.76
CA SER A 1122 11.04 -12.26 4.06
C SER A 1122 11.75 -10.99 4.55
N ARG A 1123 13.00 -11.11 5.00
CA ARG A 1123 13.88 -9.98 5.34
C ARG A 1123 14.57 -9.37 4.13
N LEU A 1124 14.26 -9.80 2.90
CA LEU A 1124 14.82 -9.23 1.68
C LEU A 1124 14.07 -7.99 1.18
N HIS A 1125 12.84 -7.78 1.65
CA HIS A 1125 11.94 -6.77 1.12
C HIS A 1125 11.04 -6.12 2.17
#